data_AF-A0A899FXD6-F1
#
_entry.id   AF-A0A899FXD6-F1
#
_cell.length_a   1.000
_cell.length_b   1.000
_cell.length_c   1.000
_cell.angle_alpha   90.00
_cell.angle_beta   90.00
_cell.angle_gamma   90.00
#
_symmetry.space_group_name_H-M   'P 1'
#
loop_
_entity.id
_entity.type
_entity.pdbx_description
1 polymer ?
#
loop_
_entity_poly.entity_id
_entity_poly.type
_entity_poly.pdbx_seq_one_letter_code
_entity_poly.pdbx_strand_id
1 'polypeptide(L)'
;MGLGVKTPDFDRKDYYLFHFAKDVDLETFSQELGFEYHEELDYLEDHHIFSIDKGLPDEVIKKKIHHYFGLEEDRNPKHGLNSDKIFYYEKQRLLEREKRNIIRYPIYSDEKHTLAVRDTTQNTQQSDDRRQKLEEIKKKLDITDAVFHRQWYLYNIERPGVDINVTGLWLEGITGTGVTVGVADDGLYHKHRELKDNYRPECSFDFIHSNDDPSPTDTSNTHGTRCAGEVVASKDYSCGVGVAYNAKIAGLRFVGFLNTSLLEAPALSYKPQDIHIYSCSWGPADFGVTAEDIYTPTYKVILKGVTEGRNGLGSIYVFGSGNGGKFDDCNYDGYASSPYTVTVSSINADDNNFDFIEPCSAILASTYSGAGKWPIYTPDVGESRCSTKHTGSSASVPIAAGIIALALSVRPDLTWRDIQHLMVTTAVVFNPTHESWHKLPSGRRYSNYFGFGKLDAYAFVQAAKNFKSLNPQVRFSTPFVNVSKKFSESNGHITSTIYIHEGYTAHYGFKSLEYVGVSLNYTHQRRGHVRVNVTSPSGVTSMLTGIRSRDKFGGTYLWTFFSAKHWGESILGKWTLSVKDENDTALDGQVYDWQLHFFGESVTSTKTQAIEFPVTTRYPTSIPSPGSSPPSPPSKPVPSESTQTSSTSSVSSSSITTTSKTKTTQKPSATTKPSATSTEKPPDYSEGSQIAFFEKNALLISVFSVLFDPLPPTPNEESHPNVFKKLKKLLSYDLFITSNSSNIDSDTMYERPMNGFANADPLFKASFCNFFLAYFNRRMHSKVVIIGSGPSGHTAAIYLGRAQLSPVLYEGMLANGFAPGGQLTTTSDVENYPGFPDGILGPSLMEAFRKQSEKYGAQIITDTVSRLDLSKRPFKYWCESDESVCHTADVVILATGAYARRLNIPGEEIYWQRGISACAVCDGAAPIFRDRPLAVVGGGDSAAEESIFLTRYATKVYLLVRRDKLRASPIMANRLFNHHKIEILWNTVVLESLGNNNLMNCIKIKNVKTQEVSKLQVNGLFYAIGHEPATTLVRGQVDCDKDGYIITKNGGPETSVKGFFAAGDVQDKKWRQAVTSAGSGCMAGLAAERLLAEEEMKNMKD
;
A
#
# COMPACT_ATOMS: atom_id res chain seq x y z
N MET A 1 18.22 -31.37 -14.37
CA MET A 1 17.00 -32.21 -14.53
C MET A 1 15.96 -31.33 -15.20
N GLY A 2 15.15 -31.85 -16.11
CA GLY A 2 14.21 -31.02 -16.86
C GLY A 2 12.93 -30.77 -16.05
N LEU A 3 12.82 -29.60 -15.40
CA LEU A 3 11.55 -29.08 -14.91
C LEU A 3 10.71 -28.63 -16.11
N GLY A 4 10.09 -29.61 -16.77
CA GLY A 4 9.29 -29.43 -17.98
C GLY A 4 7.88 -28.92 -17.70
N VAL A 5 7.73 -27.95 -16.79
CA VAL A 5 6.43 -27.40 -16.41
C VAL A 5 5.92 -26.52 -17.55
N LYS A 6 4.90 -26.99 -18.28
CA LYS A 6 4.11 -26.11 -19.16
C LYS A 6 3.53 -25.00 -18.29
N THR A 7 3.73 -23.73 -18.69
CA THR A 7 3.15 -22.59 -17.99
C THR A 7 1.66 -22.84 -17.73
N PRO A 8 1.20 -22.86 -16.46
CA PRO A 8 -0.18 -23.25 -16.15
C PRO A 8 -1.19 -22.37 -16.89
N ASP A 9 -2.11 -23.01 -17.62
CA ASP A 9 -3.23 -22.35 -18.32
C ASP A 9 -4.29 -21.90 -17.31
N PHE A 10 -3.97 -20.84 -16.55
CA PHE A 10 -4.87 -20.19 -15.60
C PHE A 10 -6.04 -19.48 -16.28
N ASP A 11 -6.13 -19.42 -17.61
CA ASP A 11 -7.32 -18.91 -18.30
C ASP A 11 -8.41 -19.98 -18.37
N ARG A 12 -8.05 -21.20 -18.76
CA ARG A 12 -8.99 -22.32 -18.97
C ARG A 12 -9.14 -23.25 -17.77
N LYS A 13 -8.13 -23.37 -16.92
CA LYS A 13 -8.12 -24.33 -15.80
C LYS A 13 -7.91 -23.66 -14.46
N ASP A 14 -8.47 -24.28 -13.43
CA ASP A 14 -8.18 -24.02 -12.04
C ASP A 14 -7.18 -25.06 -11.52
N TYR A 15 -6.06 -24.60 -10.99
CA TYR A 15 -5.00 -25.45 -10.46
C TYR A 15 -5.14 -25.63 -8.95
N TYR A 16 -4.81 -26.82 -8.47
CA TYR A 16 -4.89 -27.19 -7.06
C TYR A 16 -3.64 -27.94 -6.65
N LEU A 17 -3.11 -27.59 -5.49
CA LEU A 17 -2.12 -28.39 -4.78
C LEU A 17 -2.85 -29.28 -3.76
N PHE A 18 -2.51 -30.56 -3.72
CA PHE A 18 -2.97 -31.52 -2.71
C PHE A 18 -1.78 -32.09 -1.94
N HIS A 19 -1.98 -32.41 -0.67
CA HIS A 19 -1.04 -33.16 0.18
C HIS A 19 -1.77 -34.39 0.71
N PHE A 20 -1.34 -35.57 0.26
CA PHE A 20 -1.99 -36.85 0.50
C PHE A 20 -1.17 -37.75 1.42
N ALA A 21 -1.80 -38.77 1.96
CA ALA A 21 -1.13 -39.94 2.49
C ALA A 21 -0.65 -40.84 1.34
N LYS A 22 0.46 -41.56 1.56
CA LYS A 22 1.11 -42.42 0.55
C LYS A 22 0.26 -43.59 0.02
N ASP A 23 -0.88 -43.89 0.66
CA ASP A 23 -1.83 -44.92 0.26
C ASP A 23 -3.04 -44.38 -0.55
N VAL A 24 -3.04 -43.09 -0.91
CA VAL A 24 -4.06 -42.51 -1.80
C VAL A 24 -3.78 -42.88 -3.25
N ASP A 25 -4.74 -43.56 -3.87
CA ASP A 25 -4.76 -43.80 -5.31
C ASP A 25 -5.09 -42.49 -6.06
N LEU A 26 -4.06 -41.90 -6.67
CA LEU A 26 -4.14 -40.64 -7.43
C LEU A 26 -4.90 -40.78 -8.75
N GLU A 27 -4.92 -41.98 -9.35
CA GLU A 27 -5.64 -42.23 -10.61
C GLU A 27 -7.14 -42.31 -10.34
N THR A 28 -7.55 -43.09 -9.32
CA THR A 28 -8.95 -43.15 -8.88
C THR A 28 -9.45 -41.78 -8.43
N PHE A 29 -8.67 -41.03 -7.64
CA PHE A 29 -8.99 -39.65 -7.25
C PHE A 29 -9.21 -38.72 -8.46
N SER A 30 -8.31 -38.78 -9.45
CA SER A 30 -8.41 -38.01 -10.70
C SER A 30 -9.70 -38.32 -11.45
N GLN A 31 -9.99 -39.60 -11.67
CA GLN A 31 -11.13 -40.07 -12.46
C GLN A 31 -12.48 -39.74 -11.79
N GLU A 32 -12.62 -39.97 -10.48
CA GLU A 32 -13.91 -39.75 -9.79
C GLU A 32 -14.28 -38.27 -9.68
N LEU A 33 -13.30 -37.40 -9.41
CA LEU A 33 -13.58 -35.97 -9.18
C LEU A 33 -13.49 -35.12 -10.46
N GLY A 34 -12.82 -35.61 -11.49
CA GLY A 34 -12.56 -34.91 -12.76
C GLY A 34 -11.32 -34.02 -12.72
N PHE A 35 -10.30 -34.39 -11.95
CA PHE A 35 -9.01 -33.71 -11.91
C PHE A 35 -8.02 -34.36 -12.88
N GLU A 36 -7.21 -33.54 -13.54
CA GLU A 36 -6.03 -33.95 -14.32
C GLU A 36 -4.78 -33.78 -13.45
N TYR A 37 -4.07 -34.88 -13.19
CA TYR A 37 -2.79 -34.88 -12.48
C TYR A 37 -1.66 -34.35 -13.37
N HIS A 38 -0.75 -33.55 -12.79
CA HIS A 38 0.44 -33.02 -13.47
C HIS A 38 1.73 -33.65 -12.94
N GLU A 39 2.07 -33.39 -11.68
CA GLU A 39 3.35 -33.79 -11.08
C GLU A 39 3.31 -33.82 -9.55
N GLU A 40 4.31 -34.43 -8.94
CA GLU A 40 4.68 -34.24 -7.53
C GLU A 40 5.76 -33.15 -7.44
N LEU A 41 5.70 -32.30 -6.42
CA LEU A 41 6.67 -31.22 -6.19
C LEU A 41 7.99 -31.81 -5.64
N ASP A 42 9.07 -31.71 -6.40
CA ASP A 42 10.38 -32.26 -6.03
C ASP A 42 10.98 -31.68 -4.73
N TYR A 43 10.50 -30.51 -4.29
CA TYR A 43 10.89 -29.85 -3.03
C TYR A 43 9.98 -30.21 -1.83
N LEU A 44 8.81 -30.82 -2.03
CA LEU A 44 7.84 -31.21 -1.00
C LEU A 44 7.28 -32.62 -1.25
N GLU A 45 7.71 -33.60 -0.45
CA GLU A 45 7.25 -35.00 -0.52
C GLU A 45 5.72 -35.12 -0.34
N ASP A 46 5.07 -35.99 -1.11
CA ASP A 46 3.61 -36.27 -1.10
C ASP A 46 2.73 -35.05 -1.49
N HIS A 47 3.31 -34.04 -2.14
CA HIS A 47 2.62 -32.82 -2.60
C HIS A 47 2.42 -32.83 -4.12
N HIS A 48 1.16 -32.83 -4.56
CA HIS A 48 0.79 -33.14 -5.94
C HIS A 48 -0.03 -32.03 -6.58
N ILE A 49 0.33 -31.65 -7.80
CA ILE A 49 -0.40 -30.65 -8.60
C ILE A 49 -1.44 -31.32 -9.48
N PHE A 50 -2.66 -30.80 -9.40
CA PHE A 50 -3.80 -31.18 -10.23
C PHE A 50 -4.42 -29.94 -10.87
N SER A 51 -5.16 -30.13 -11.95
CA SER A 51 -5.99 -29.09 -12.57
C SER A 51 -7.40 -29.59 -12.88
N ILE A 52 -8.37 -28.71 -12.90
CA ILE A 52 -9.74 -28.98 -13.38
C ILE A 52 -10.17 -27.86 -14.34
N ASP A 53 -10.96 -28.20 -15.35
CA ASP A 53 -11.50 -27.20 -16.28
C ASP A 53 -12.41 -26.21 -15.54
N LYS A 54 -12.27 -24.92 -15.86
CA LYS A 54 -13.10 -23.86 -15.25
C LYS A 54 -14.56 -24.00 -15.65
N GLY A 55 -15.43 -23.65 -14.72
CA GLY A 55 -16.89 -23.63 -14.91
C GLY A 55 -17.66 -24.24 -13.74
N LEU A 56 -17.00 -25.01 -12.88
CA LEU A 56 -17.55 -25.44 -11.59
C LEU A 56 -17.29 -24.38 -10.51
N PRO A 57 -18.29 -24.00 -9.69
CA PRO A 57 -18.06 -23.13 -8.54
C PRO A 57 -17.16 -23.80 -7.49
N ASP A 58 -16.31 -23.01 -6.82
CA ASP A 58 -15.38 -23.51 -5.79
C ASP A 58 -16.07 -24.34 -4.69
N GLU A 59 -17.30 -23.96 -4.28
CA GLU A 59 -18.10 -24.71 -3.31
C GLU A 59 -18.51 -26.12 -3.80
N VAL A 60 -18.70 -26.29 -5.11
CA VAL A 60 -19.00 -27.62 -5.71
C VAL A 60 -17.74 -28.48 -5.71
N ILE A 61 -16.58 -27.90 -6.03
CA ILE A 61 -15.28 -28.59 -5.98
C ILE A 61 -14.94 -28.97 -4.52
N LYS A 62 -15.12 -28.05 -3.58
CA LYS A 62 -14.98 -28.31 -2.14
C LYS A 62 -15.88 -29.46 -1.69
N LYS A 63 -17.18 -29.43 -2.01
CA LYS A 63 -18.12 -30.51 -1.64
C LYS A 63 -17.75 -31.86 -2.25
N LYS A 64 -17.28 -31.89 -3.50
CA LYS A 64 -16.74 -33.11 -4.14
C LYS A 64 -15.57 -33.71 -3.35
N ILE A 65 -14.55 -32.89 -3.03
CA ILE A 65 -13.37 -33.32 -2.27
C ILE A 65 -13.78 -33.79 -0.86
N HIS A 66 -14.63 -33.02 -0.17
CA HIS A 66 -15.11 -33.37 1.16
C HIS A 66 -15.92 -34.68 1.14
N HIS A 67 -16.75 -34.92 0.13
CA HIS A 67 -17.53 -36.16 0.01
C HIS A 67 -16.62 -37.38 -0.19
N TYR A 68 -15.64 -37.30 -1.10
CA TYR A 68 -14.70 -38.39 -1.39
C TYR A 68 -13.87 -38.80 -0.16
N PHE A 69 -13.41 -37.84 0.63
CA PHE A 69 -12.62 -38.09 1.84
C PHE A 69 -13.45 -38.17 3.15
N GLY A 70 -14.78 -38.08 3.10
CA GLY A 70 -15.65 -38.14 4.28
C GLY A 70 -15.48 -36.96 5.26
N LEU A 71 -15.11 -35.77 4.77
CA LEU A 71 -14.84 -34.58 5.56
C LEU A 71 -16.14 -33.81 5.90
N GLU A 72 -16.19 -33.23 7.10
CA GLU A 72 -17.26 -32.29 7.50
C GLU A 72 -17.25 -31.02 6.63
N GLU A 73 -18.42 -30.54 6.18
CA GLU A 73 -18.52 -29.39 5.24
C GLU A 73 -18.00 -28.07 5.82
N ASP A 74 -18.10 -27.88 7.14
CA ASP A 74 -17.83 -26.60 7.83
C ASP A 74 -16.36 -26.37 8.25
N ARG A 75 -15.46 -27.33 8.01
CA ARG A 75 -14.03 -27.15 8.33
C ARG A 75 -13.34 -26.27 7.27
N ASN A 76 -12.68 -25.21 7.74
CA ASN A 76 -11.99 -24.22 6.89
C ASN A 76 -10.61 -24.74 6.43
N PRO A 77 -10.30 -24.77 5.12
CA PRO A 77 -9.01 -25.24 4.59
C PRO A 77 -7.76 -24.58 5.18
N LYS A 78 -7.85 -23.32 5.65
CA LYS A 78 -6.69 -22.56 6.20
C LYS A 78 -6.06 -23.15 7.47
N HIS A 79 -6.64 -24.17 8.10
CA HIS A 79 -6.14 -24.73 9.36
C HIS A 79 -5.86 -26.24 9.34
N GLY A 80 -5.66 -26.81 8.14
CA GLY A 80 -5.36 -28.22 7.95
C GLY A 80 -6.63 -29.08 8.00
N LEU A 81 -6.99 -29.66 6.86
CA LEU A 81 -8.03 -30.68 6.81
C LEU A 81 -7.39 -32.01 7.15
N ASN A 82 -7.25 -32.30 8.45
CA ASN A 82 -6.61 -33.53 8.88
C ASN A 82 -7.60 -34.70 8.82
N SER A 83 -7.42 -35.56 7.83
CA SER A 83 -7.96 -36.92 7.76
C SER A 83 -6.80 -37.89 7.52
N ASP A 84 -7.02 -39.19 7.71
CA ASP A 84 -5.96 -40.19 7.52
C ASP A 84 -5.47 -40.31 6.06
N LYS A 85 -6.12 -39.64 5.09
CA LYS A 85 -5.84 -39.75 3.65
C LYS A 85 -5.53 -38.44 2.94
N ILE A 86 -6.24 -37.37 3.25
CA ILE A 86 -5.91 -36.01 2.79
C ILE A 86 -5.56 -35.17 4.02
N PHE A 87 -4.44 -34.46 3.94
CA PHE A 87 -3.93 -33.59 5.01
C PHE A 87 -4.17 -32.11 4.69
N TYR A 88 -4.12 -31.75 3.40
CA TYR A 88 -4.26 -30.37 2.93
C TYR A 88 -4.62 -30.31 1.43
N TYR A 89 -5.33 -29.26 1.02
CA TYR A 89 -5.38 -28.84 -0.38
C TYR A 89 -5.59 -27.33 -0.53
N GLU A 90 -5.15 -26.76 -1.65
CA GLU A 90 -5.20 -25.33 -1.93
C GLU A 90 -5.40 -25.03 -3.41
N LYS A 91 -6.43 -24.23 -3.73
CA LYS A 91 -6.59 -23.64 -5.06
C LYS A 91 -5.47 -22.63 -5.30
N GLN A 92 -4.60 -22.93 -6.27
CA GLN A 92 -3.50 -22.08 -6.68
C GLN A 92 -4.03 -20.83 -7.39
N ARG A 93 -3.29 -19.72 -7.27
CA ARG A 93 -3.69 -18.40 -7.77
C ARG A 93 -2.50 -17.72 -8.43
N LEU A 94 -2.80 -16.84 -9.38
CA LEU A 94 -1.83 -15.85 -9.83
C LEU A 94 -1.64 -14.81 -8.73
N LEU A 95 -0.38 -14.51 -8.43
CA LEU A 95 0.05 -13.65 -7.33
C LEU A 95 0.70 -12.39 -7.89
N GLU A 96 0.24 -11.23 -7.42
CA GLU A 96 0.88 -9.95 -7.69
C GLU A 96 2.04 -9.75 -6.73
N ARG A 97 3.23 -9.42 -7.26
CA ARG A 97 4.46 -9.25 -6.49
C ARG A 97 5.05 -7.89 -6.80
N GLU A 98 4.97 -7.00 -5.83
CA GLU A 98 5.57 -5.67 -5.95
C GLU A 98 7.04 -5.72 -5.51
N LYS A 99 7.92 -5.25 -6.41
CA LYS A 99 9.31 -4.97 -6.10
C LYS A 99 9.32 -3.70 -5.25
N ARG A 100 9.83 -3.75 -4.02
CA ARG A 100 9.73 -2.65 -3.05
C ARG A 100 10.72 -1.51 -3.31
N ASN A 101 10.86 -1.09 -4.56
CA ASN A 101 11.36 0.24 -4.91
C ASN A 101 10.24 1.27 -4.69
N ILE A 102 10.58 2.55 -4.60
CA ILE A 102 9.57 3.59 -4.76
C ILE A 102 9.24 3.71 -6.26
N ILE A 103 8.28 2.93 -6.74
CA ILE A 103 7.75 3.04 -8.10
C ILE A 103 6.86 4.29 -8.19
N ARG A 104 7.49 5.46 -8.36
CA ARG A 104 6.93 6.72 -8.91
C ARG A 104 5.47 7.09 -8.55
N TYR A 105 5.00 6.81 -7.35
CA TYR A 105 3.79 7.44 -6.83
C TYR A 105 4.13 8.85 -6.29
N PRO A 106 3.44 9.92 -6.74
CA PRO A 106 3.63 11.25 -6.19
C PRO A 106 3.08 11.42 -4.76
N ILE A 107 2.62 10.33 -4.12
CA ILE A 107 2.25 10.28 -2.69
C ILE A 107 3.44 10.70 -1.79
N TYR A 108 4.68 10.50 -2.26
CA TYR A 108 5.92 10.78 -1.52
C TYR A 108 6.88 11.73 -2.25
N SER A 109 6.41 12.42 -3.29
CA SER A 109 7.15 13.48 -3.96
C SER A 109 6.30 14.74 -4.09
N ASP A 110 6.18 15.48 -2.99
CA ASP A 110 6.56 16.90 -2.99
C ASP A 110 6.68 17.48 -1.57
N GLU A 111 7.61 18.42 -1.46
CA GLU A 111 8.24 18.97 -0.26
C GLU A 111 7.31 19.50 0.86
N LYS A 112 7.68 19.20 2.12
CA LYS A 112 8.14 20.22 3.10
C LYS A 112 8.52 19.63 4.47
N HIS A 113 9.66 18.95 4.54
CA HIS A 113 10.50 19.11 5.72
C HIS A 113 11.41 20.32 5.47
N THR A 114 10.99 21.48 6.00
CA THR A 114 11.96 22.51 6.39
C THR A 114 12.92 21.83 7.35
N LEU A 115 14.10 21.47 6.83
CA LEU A 115 15.23 21.12 7.67
C LEU A 115 15.42 22.33 8.60
N ALA A 116 15.11 22.13 9.87
CA ALA A 116 15.81 22.84 10.92
C ALA A 116 17.26 22.37 10.82
N VAL A 117 18.00 22.97 9.89
CA VAL A 117 19.45 23.01 9.92
C VAL A 117 19.75 23.67 11.25
N ARG A 118 19.97 22.83 12.28
CA ARG A 118 20.87 23.20 13.35
C ARG A 118 22.16 23.52 12.63
N ASP A 119 22.43 24.81 12.54
CA ASP A 119 23.67 25.39 12.07
C ASP A 119 24.77 24.98 13.04
N THR A 120 25.10 23.69 12.95
CA THR A 120 26.37 23.16 13.40
C THR A 120 27.34 23.67 12.36
N THR A 121 27.90 24.83 12.69
CA THR A 121 29.17 25.33 12.19
C THR A 121 30.22 24.24 12.41
N GLN A 122 30.19 23.23 11.54
CA GLN A 122 31.19 22.18 11.51
C GLN A 122 32.50 22.85 11.12
N ASN A 123 33.37 22.95 12.12
CA ASN A 123 34.72 23.46 12.01
C ASN A 123 35.40 22.79 10.80
N THR A 124 35.81 23.57 9.79
CA THR A 124 36.28 23.07 8.48
C THR A 124 37.34 21.99 8.62
N GLN A 125 38.21 22.14 9.63
CA GLN A 125 39.23 21.18 10.03
C GLN A 125 38.71 19.74 10.26
N GLN A 126 37.50 19.56 10.79
CA GLN A 126 36.90 18.23 11.00
C GLN A 126 36.34 17.59 9.73
N SER A 127 35.96 18.39 8.74
CA SER A 127 35.54 17.88 7.42
C SER A 127 36.75 17.36 6.65
N ASP A 128 37.85 18.10 6.70
CA ASP A 128 39.10 17.74 6.03
C ASP A 128 39.79 16.53 6.69
N ASP A 129 39.77 16.41 8.03
CA ASP A 129 40.22 15.22 8.77
C ASP A 129 39.46 13.94 8.33
N ARG A 130 38.13 14.02 8.15
CA ARG A 130 37.34 12.86 7.70
C ARG A 130 37.56 12.51 6.24
N ARG A 131 37.85 13.49 5.37
CA ARG A 131 38.28 13.24 3.99
C ARG A 131 39.66 12.58 3.97
N GLN A 132 40.61 13.04 4.78
CA GLN A 132 41.90 12.39 4.93
C GLN A 132 41.72 10.93 5.42
N LYS A 133 40.90 10.71 6.45
CA LYS A 133 40.62 9.37 6.96
C LYS A 133 39.97 8.46 5.91
N LEU A 134 39.09 8.98 5.05
CA LEU A 134 38.54 8.22 3.92
C LEU A 134 39.64 7.81 2.91
N GLU A 135 40.54 8.73 2.55
CA GLU A 135 41.66 8.41 1.66
C GLU A 135 42.67 7.45 2.31
N GLU A 136 42.88 7.52 3.62
CA GLU A 136 43.65 6.50 4.37
C GLU A 136 42.97 5.12 4.37
N ILE A 137 41.64 5.06 4.50
CA ILE A 137 40.87 3.81 4.40
C ILE A 137 41.00 3.24 2.98
N LYS A 138 40.77 4.06 1.94
CA LYS A 138 40.93 3.66 0.54
C LYS A 138 42.35 3.15 0.25
N LYS A 139 43.38 3.80 0.77
CA LYS A 139 44.77 3.37 0.63
C LYS A 139 45.11 2.09 1.40
N LYS A 140 44.47 1.82 2.55
CA LYS A 140 44.71 0.61 3.35
C LYS A 140 43.98 -0.62 2.82
N LEU A 141 42.87 -0.41 2.11
CA LEU A 141 42.03 -1.46 1.54
C LEU A 141 42.23 -1.63 0.01
N ASP A 142 43.14 -0.83 -0.56
CA ASP A 142 43.34 -0.66 -2.00
C ASP A 142 41.99 -0.47 -2.73
N ILE A 143 41.21 0.57 -2.41
CA ILE A 143 39.93 0.88 -3.08
C ILE A 143 40.12 2.06 -4.04
N THR A 144 40.04 1.80 -5.34
CA THR A 144 40.17 2.84 -6.39
C THR A 144 38.84 3.40 -6.90
N ASP A 145 37.70 2.89 -6.43
CA ASP A 145 36.36 3.30 -6.89
C ASP A 145 36.11 4.80 -6.71
N ALA A 146 35.99 5.51 -7.84
CA ALA A 146 35.84 6.97 -7.86
C ALA A 146 34.61 7.46 -7.10
N VAL A 147 33.55 6.65 -7.01
CA VAL A 147 32.27 6.99 -6.36
C VAL A 147 32.15 6.52 -4.91
N PHE A 148 33.15 5.81 -4.34
CA PHE A 148 33.06 5.29 -2.97
C PHE A 148 32.81 6.41 -1.93
N HIS A 149 33.37 7.61 -2.15
CA HIS A 149 33.11 8.80 -1.32
C HIS A 149 31.64 9.28 -1.30
N ARG A 150 30.79 8.73 -2.18
CA ARG A 150 29.35 9.01 -2.27
C ARG A 150 28.47 7.88 -1.76
N GLN A 151 29.03 6.71 -1.46
CA GLN A 151 28.34 5.66 -0.70
C GLN A 151 28.32 6.03 0.78
N TRP A 152 27.61 7.13 1.06
CA TRP A 152 27.48 7.75 2.39
C TRP A 152 27.03 6.76 3.47
N TYR A 153 26.22 5.75 3.10
CA TYR A 153 25.74 4.70 3.99
C TYR A 153 26.85 3.71 4.41
N LEU A 154 27.98 3.64 3.69
CA LEU A 154 29.15 2.82 4.06
C LEU A 154 30.16 3.63 4.88
N TYR A 155 30.35 4.91 4.55
CA TYR A 155 31.18 5.85 5.31
C TYR A 155 30.75 7.30 5.04
N ASN A 156 30.28 8.02 6.06
CA ASN A 156 29.71 9.35 5.88
C ASN A 156 30.68 10.48 6.24
N ILE A 157 31.26 11.13 5.22
CA ILE A 157 32.17 12.28 5.41
C ILE A 157 31.47 13.55 5.90
N GLU A 158 30.18 13.73 5.63
CA GLU A 158 29.42 14.93 6.02
C GLU A 158 28.77 14.80 7.40
N ARG A 159 28.25 13.60 7.71
CA ARG A 159 27.45 13.31 8.89
C ARG A 159 27.99 12.07 9.63
N PRO A 160 28.99 12.25 10.51
CA PRO A 160 29.64 11.13 11.20
C PRO A 160 28.65 10.26 11.99
N GLY A 161 28.75 8.95 11.82
CA GLY A 161 27.84 7.99 12.46
C GLY A 161 26.46 7.91 11.82
N VAL A 162 26.23 8.57 10.68
CA VAL A 162 25.08 8.33 9.79
C VAL A 162 25.53 7.45 8.61
N ASP A 163 26.05 6.29 8.97
CA ASP A 163 26.49 5.18 8.13
C ASP A 163 26.32 3.87 8.90
N ILE A 164 26.48 2.73 8.23
CA ILE A 164 26.38 1.41 8.86
C ILE A 164 27.66 1.00 9.63
N ASN A 165 28.66 1.88 9.76
CA ASN A 165 29.91 1.60 10.47
C ASN A 165 30.65 0.33 9.98
N VAL A 166 30.79 0.14 8.66
CA VAL A 166 31.39 -1.08 8.09
C VAL A 166 32.90 -1.03 7.95
N THR A 167 33.49 0.14 7.70
CA THR A 167 34.91 0.26 7.29
C THR A 167 35.91 -0.26 8.32
N GLY A 168 35.56 -0.26 9.61
CA GLY A 168 36.37 -0.88 10.67
C GLY A 168 36.52 -2.40 10.49
N LEU A 169 35.46 -3.09 10.04
CA LEU A 169 35.50 -4.54 9.77
C LEU A 169 36.35 -4.86 8.55
N TRP A 170 36.25 -4.05 7.49
CA TRP A 170 37.09 -4.21 6.30
C TRP A 170 38.57 -4.05 6.63
N LEU A 171 38.94 -3.11 7.52
CA LEU A 171 40.31 -2.94 8.03
C LEU A 171 40.79 -4.12 8.90
N GLU A 172 39.87 -4.90 9.49
CA GLU A 172 40.16 -6.19 10.14
C GLU A 172 40.21 -7.38 9.14
N GLY A 173 40.00 -7.13 7.83
CA GLY A 173 39.92 -8.17 6.79
C GLY A 173 38.56 -8.87 6.67
N ILE A 174 37.57 -8.49 7.48
CA ILE A 174 36.23 -9.09 7.51
C ILE A 174 35.41 -8.49 6.35
N THR A 175 35.18 -9.29 5.31
CA THR A 175 34.70 -8.80 4.00
C THR A 175 33.63 -9.68 3.36
N GLY A 176 33.13 -10.70 4.07
CA GLY A 176 32.04 -11.59 3.60
C GLY A 176 32.52 -12.91 2.99
N THR A 177 33.84 -13.13 2.91
CA THR A 177 34.47 -14.34 2.36
C THR A 177 33.83 -15.64 2.87
N GLY A 178 33.55 -16.56 1.96
CA GLY A 178 32.95 -17.86 2.28
C GLY A 178 31.41 -17.86 2.39
N VAL A 179 30.76 -16.70 2.35
CA VAL A 179 29.28 -16.60 2.42
C VAL A 179 28.69 -16.39 1.03
N THR A 180 27.69 -17.20 0.64
CA THR A 180 26.82 -16.93 -0.52
C THR A 180 25.51 -16.28 -0.08
N VAL A 181 25.09 -15.22 -0.78
CA VAL A 181 23.77 -14.58 -0.69
C VAL A 181 23.00 -14.86 -2.00
N GLY A 182 21.75 -15.27 -1.91
CA GLY A 182 20.84 -15.43 -3.06
C GLY A 182 19.89 -14.24 -3.14
N VAL A 183 19.84 -13.56 -4.27
CA VAL A 183 18.89 -12.46 -4.53
C VAL A 183 17.68 -13.06 -5.25
N ALA A 184 16.57 -13.18 -4.55
CA ALA A 184 15.31 -13.71 -5.05
C ALA A 184 14.47 -12.56 -5.62
N ASP A 185 14.52 -12.34 -6.93
CA ASP A 185 14.01 -11.12 -7.57
C ASP A 185 13.76 -11.28 -9.09
N ASP A 186 13.84 -10.19 -9.86
CA ASP A 186 13.53 -10.07 -11.29
C ASP A 186 14.66 -10.50 -12.25
N GLY A 187 15.85 -10.71 -11.71
CA GLY A 187 17.04 -11.16 -12.42
C GLY A 187 18.34 -10.56 -11.88
N LEU A 188 19.44 -11.25 -12.14
CA LEU A 188 20.79 -10.81 -11.80
C LEU A 188 21.61 -10.78 -13.08
N TYR A 189 21.96 -9.58 -13.56
CA TYR A 189 22.84 -9.40 -14.71
C TYR A 189 24.28 -9.75 -14.31
N HIS A 190 24.58 -11.04 -14.26
CA HIS A 190 25.82 -11.59 -13.71
C HIS A 190 27.08 -11.22 -14.51
N LYS A 191 26.90 -10.65 -15.70
CA LYS A 191 27.94 -10.19 -16.62
C LYS A 191 28.42 -8.75 -16.31
N HIS A 192 27.85 -8.07 -15.30
CA HIS A 192 28.36 -6.78 -14.82
C HIS A 192 29.79 -6.93 -14.26
N ARG A 193 30.69 -5.99 -14.58
CA ARG A 193 32.12 -6.06 -14.20
C ARG A 193 32.36 -6.21 -12.70
N GLU A 194 31.55 -5.52 -11.89
CA GLU A 194 31.60 -5.55 -10.42
C GLU A 194 30.82 -6.73 -9.80
N LEU A 195 30.15 -7.57 -10.59
CA LEU A 195 29.40 -8.74 -10.08
C LEU A 195 29.99 -10.08 -10.55
N LYS A 196 30.55 -10.14 -11.76
CA LYS A 196 31.03 -11.38 -12.42
C LYS A 196 31.99 -12.21 -11.56
N ASP A 197 32.86 -11.57 -10.79
CA ASP A 197 33.92 -12.24 -10.00
C ASP A 197 33.36 -12.79 -8.67
N ASN A 198 32.21 -12.26 -8.23
CA ASN A 198 31.45 -12.70 -7.06
C ASN A 198 30.22 -13.54 -7.40
N TYR A 199 29.85 -13.64 -8.67
CA TYR A 199 28.75 -14.48 -9.14
C TYR A 199 29.02 -15.98 -8.90
N ARG A 200 28.00 -16.69 -8.43
CA ARG A 200 28.02 -18.13 -8.16
C ARG A 200 26.99 -18.86 -9.04
N PRO A 201 27.38 -19.38 -10.22
CA PRO A 201 26.44 -19.96 -11.18
C PRO A 201 25.74 -21.20 -10.64
N GLU A 202 26.42 -22.07 -9.89
CA GLU A 202 25.84 -23.32 -9.35
C GLU A 202 24.77 -23.11 -8.27
N CYS A 203 24.65 -21.87 -7.77
CA CYS A 203 23.62 -21.42 -6.84
C CYS A 203 22.57 -20.52 -7.49
N SER A 204 22.67 -20.25 -8.79
CA SER A 204 21.76 -19.37 -9.52
C SER A 204 20.79 -20.17 -10.41
N PHE A 205 19.62 -19.59 -10.69
CA PHE A 205 18.61 -20.18 -11.58
C PHE A 205 17.57 -19.14 -12.04
N ASP A 206 17.03 -19.33 -13.25
CA ASP A 206 15.84 -18.67 -13.77
C ASP A 206 14.66 -19.65 -13.70
N PHE A 207 13.75 -19.41 -12.76
CA PHE A 207 12.54 -20.21 -12.54
C PHE A 207 11.43 -19.88 -13.54
N ILE A 208 11.48 -18.72 -14.20
CA ILE A 208 10.50 -18.29 -15.20
C ILE A 208 10.74 -19.02 -16.52
N HIS A 209 12.01 -19.23 -16.88
CA HIS A 209 12.45 -19.85 -18.14
C HIS A 209 13.20 -21.18 -17.92
N SER A 210 13.15 -21.73 -16.70
CA SER A 210 13.72 -23.02 -16.27
C SER A 210 15.16 -23.30 -16.76
N ASN A 211 16.08 -22.37 -16.53
CA ASN A 211 17.49 -22.51 -16.96
C ASN A 211 18.49 -21.81 -16.02
N ASP A 212 19.79 -22.03 -16.24
CA ASP A 212 20.86 -21.62 -15.33
C ASP A 212 21.35 -20.15 -15.48
N ASP A 213 20.83 -19.36 -16.45
CA ASP A 213 21.21 -17.94 -16.62
C ASP A 213 20.12 -17.02 -16.00
N PRO A 214 20.33 -16.47 -14.78
CA PRO A 214 19.36 -15.58 -14.14
C PRO A 214 19.35 -14.16 -14.72
N SER A 215 20.03 -13.90 -15.85
CA SER A 215 20.08 -12.57 -16.46
C SER A 215 18.68 -12.08 -16.85
N PRO A 216 18.30 -10.83 -16.51
CA PRO A 216 17.03 -10.27 -16.95
C PRO A 216 16.99 -10.15 -18.48
N THR A 217 16.00 -10.78 -19.11
CA THR A 217 15.77 -10.73 -20.56
C THR A 217 15.28 -9.37 -21.04
N ASP A 218 14.50 -8.66 -20.22
CA ASP A 218 14.19 -7.24 -20.40
C ASP A 218 15.12 -6.40 -19.53
N THR A 219 15.88 -5.50 -20.15
CA THR A 219 16.79 -4.57 -19.47
C THR A 219 16.11 -3.55 -18.54
N SER A 220 14.77 -3.49 -18.50
CA SER A 220 14.02 -2.73 -17.48
C SER A 220 13.96 -3.43 -16.11
N ASN A 221 14.11 -4.76 -16.07
CA ASN A 221 14.22 -5.57 -14.86
C ASN A 221 15.60 -5.37 -14.23
N THR A 222 15.72 -4.23 -13.56
CA THR A 222 16.96 -3.68 -13.00
C THR A 222 17.16 -4.03 -11.54
N HIS A 223 16.19 -4.66 -10.90
CA HIS A 223 16.06 -4.62 -9.46
C HIS A 223 17.00 -5.57 -8.73
N GLY A 224 16.95 -6.87 -9.05
CA GLY A 224 17.83 -7.86 -8.45
C GLY A 224 19.32 -7.58 -8.71
N THR A 225 19.64 -6.93 -9.83
CA THR A 225 21.02 -6.50 -10.14
C THR A 225 21.50 -5.36 -9.22
N ARG A 226 20.63 -4.41 -8.87
CA ARG A 226 20.94 -3.32 -7.93
C ARG A 226 21.08 -3.83 -6.50
N CYS A 227 20.17 -4.72 -6.08
CA CYS A 227 20.27 -5.40 -4.79
C CYS A 227 21.56 -6.21 -4.68
N ALA A 228 21.90 -7.00 -5.71
CA ALA A 228 23.16 -7.76 -5.76
C ALA A 228 24.40 -6.88 -5.58
N GLY A 229 24.43 -5.70 -6.22
CA GLY A 229 25.53 -4.75 -6.13
C GLY A 229 25.75 -4.18 -4.73
N GLU A 230 24.68 -3.86 -3.98
CA GLU A 230 24.81 -3.40 -2.60
C GLU A 230 25.43 -4.45 -1.67
N VAL A 231 25.19 -5.74 -1.94
CA VAL A 231 25.82 -6.82 -1.17
C VAL A 231 27.28 -7.01 -1.58
N VAL A 232 27.56 -7.22 -2.87
CA VAL A 232 28.84 -7.81 -3.33
C VAL A 232 29.61 -7.04 -4.42
N ALA A 233 29.24 -5.80 -4.77
CA ALA A 233 29.97 -5.05 -5.80
C ALA A 233 31.48 -5.06 -5.50
N SER A 234 32.25 -5.67 -6.40
CA SER A 234 33.70 -5.79 -6.28
C SER A 234 34.34 -4.40 -6.37
N LYS A 235 35.32 -4.15 -5.51
CA LYS A 235 36.13 -2.93 -5.55
C LYS A 235 36.95 -2.81 -6.84
N ASP A 236 37.47 -1.61 -7.04
CA ASP A 236 38.41 -1.19 -8.09
C ASP A 236 37.80 -0.99 -9.48
N TYR A 237 36.53 -0.58 -9.52
CA TYR A 237 35.79 -0.25 -10.73
C TYR A 237 35.09 1.13 -10.63
N SER A 238 33.77 1.22 -10.80
CA SER A 238 33.09 2.46 -11.18
C SER A 238 31.77 2.78 -10.47
N CYS A 239 31.00 1.78 -10.02
CA CYS A 239 29.70 1.98 -9.38
C CYS A 239 29.76 1.96 -7.86
N GLY A 240 30.86 1.47 -7.26
CA GLY A 240 31.12 1.50 -5.83
C GLY A 240 31.55 0.14 -5.29
N VAL A 241 31.43 -0.03 -3.98
CA VAL A 241 31.81 -1.24 -3.25
C VAL A 241 30.60 -1.81 -2.50
N GLY A 242 30.40 -3.12 -2.52
CA GLY A 242 29.34 -3.79 -1.75
C GLY A 242 29.69 -3.90 -0.26
N VAL A 243 28.68 -4.00 0.61
CA VAL A 243 28.85 -4.16 2.07
C VAL A 243 29.76 -5.34 2.42
N ALA A 244 29.59 -6.45 1.68
CA ALA A 244 30.32 -7.70 1.81
C ALA A 244 30.97 -8.07 0.46
N TYR A 245 31.86 -7.19 -0.04
CA TYR A 245 32.45 -7.29 -1.39
C TYR A 245 33.30 -8.54 -1.70
N ASN A 246 33.54 -9.44 -0.74
CA ASN A 246 34.15 -10.76 -0.98
C ASN A 246 33.18 -11.94 -0.73
N ALA A 247 31.92 -11.67 -0.37
CA ALA A 247 30.86 -12.67 -0.41
C ALA A 247 30.51 -13.03 -1.86
N LYS A 248 29.89 -14.20 -2.04
CA LYS A 248 29.36 -14.65 -3.32
C LYS A 248 27.88 -14.33 -3.47
N ILE A 249 27.44 -14.12 -4.70
CA ILE A 249 26.07 -13.75 -5.04
C ILE A 249 25.47 -14.74 -6.04
N ALA A 250 24.22 -15.12 -5.78
CA ALA A 250 23.42 -15.94 -6.67
C ALA A 250 22.18 -15.17 -7.12
N GLY A 251 21.78 -15.37 -8.37
CA GLY A 251 20.53 -14.82 -8.92
C GLY A 251 19.45 -15.89 -8.92
N LEU A 252 18.34 -15.62 -8.23
CA LEU A 252 17.18 -16.52 -8.15
C LEU A 252 16.01 -15.80 -8.82
N ARG A 253 15.94 -15.91 -10.15
CA ARG A 253 15.02 -15.13 -10.97
C ARG A 253 13.65 -15.80 -11.02
N PHE A 254 12.68 -15.21 -10.35
CA PHE A 254 11.29 -15.71 -10.34
C PHE A 254 10.24 -14.60 -10.40
N VAL A 255 10.57 -13.35 -10.02
CA VAL A 255 9.62 -12.22 -10.03
C VAL A 255 9.34 -11.79 -11.47
N GLY A 256 8.17 -12.16 -11.98
CA GLY A 256 7.73 -11.92 -13.35
C GLY A 256 6.29 -11.41 -13.46
N PHE A 257 5.74 -11.48 -14.68
CA PHE A 257 4.37 -11.04 -14.99
C PHE A 257 3.29 -12.00 -14.47
N LEU A 258 3.64 -13.27 -14.23
CA LEU A 258 2.78 -14.30 -13.66
C LEU A 258 3.57 -14.99 -12.54
N ASN A 259 3.30 -14.62 -11.29
CA ASN A 259 3.88 -15.30 -10.13
C ASN A 259 2.87 -16.29 -9.56
N THR A 260 3.36 -17.38 -8.96
CA THR A 260 2.58 -18.31 -8.16
C THR A 260 3.45 -18.76 -6.99
N SER A 261 2.83 -19.30 -5.95
CA SER A 261 3.54 -19.96 -4.84
C SER A 261 4.36 -21.18 -5.30
N LEU A 262 4.03 -21.75 -6.47
CA LEU A 262 4.80 -22.81 -7.12
C LEU A 262 6.07 -22.31 -7.83
N LEU A 263 6.22 -21.00 -8.05
CA LEU A 263 7.47 -20.38 -8.51
C LEU A 263 8.28 -19.78 -7.36
N GLU A 264 7.60 -19.20 -6.36
CA GLU A 264 8.22 -18.70 -5.13
C GLU A 264 8.91 -19.81 -4.33
N ALA A 265 8.25 -20.96 -4.16
CA ALA A 265 8.74 -22.02 -3.29
C ALA A 265 10.04 -22.68 -3.78
N PRO A 266 10.21 -23.03 -5.07
CA PRO A 266 11.51 -23.43 -5.62
C PRO A 266 12.59 -22.36 -5.41
N ALA A 267 12.27 -21.08 -5.67
CA ALA A 267 13.24 -20.00 -5.54
C ALA A 267 13.73 -19.82 -4.10
N LEU A 268 12.84 -19.89 -3.11
CA LEU A 268 13.18 -19.77 -1.68
C LEU A 268 13.74 -21.07 -1.05
N SER A 269 13.78 -22.17 -1.79
CA SER A 269 14.44 -23.42 -1.38
C SER A 269 15.65 -23.81 -2.22
N TYR A 270 16.06 -22.99 -3.18
CA TYR A 270 17.11 -23.36 -4.10
C TYR A 270 18.49 -23.43 -3.43
N LYS A 271 19.09 -24.63 -3.40
CA LYS A 271 20.43 -24.87 -2.85
C LYS A 271 20.60 -24.35 -1.40
N PRO A 272 19.75 -24.77 -0.44
CA PRO A 272 19.70 -24.19 0.90
C PRO A 272 20.88 -24.60 1.79
N GLN A 273 21.76 -25.47 1.30
CA GLN A 273 23.02 -25.83 1.93
C GLN A 273 24.18 -24.94 1.47
N ASP A 274 24.06 -24.30 0.31
CA ASP A 274 25.07 -23.47 -0.33
C ASP A 274 24.75 -21.97 -0.26
N ILE A 275 23.47 -21.60 -0.32
CA ILE A 275 22.97 -20.24 -0.12
C ILE A 275 22.67 -20.05 1.36
N HIS A 276 23.39 -19.13 2.01
CA HIS A 276 23.22 -18.89 3.44
C HIS A 276 22.10 -17.89 3.75
N ILE A 277 21.95 -16.89 2.88
CA ILE A 277 21.05 -15.75 3.07
C ILE A 277 20.24 -15.56 1.78
N TYR A 278 18.93 -15.46 1.89
CA TYR A 278 18.01 -15.13 0.81
C TYR A 278 17.57 -13.68 1.01
N SER A 279 17.94 -12.81 0.08
CA SER A 279 17.60 -11.40 0.06
C SER A 279 16.35 -11.20 -0.79
N CYS A 280 15.24 -10.80 -0.15
CA CYS A 280 13.91 -10.77 -0.72
C CYS A 280 13.32 -9.35 -0.67
N SER A 281 13.54 -8.59 -1.74
CA SER A 281 13.16 -7.18 -1.86
C SER A 281 11.74 -6.98 -2.45
N TRP A 282 10.82 -7.89 -2.12
CA TRP A 282 9.45 -7.95 -2.66
C TRP A 282 8.44 -8.34 -1.58
N GLY A 283 7.15 -8.24 -1.90
CA GLY A 283 6.03 -8.67 -1.07
C GLY A 283 4.71 -8.73 -1.86
N PRO A 284 3.56 -8.86 -1.17
CA PRO A 284 2.24 -8.48 -1.69
C PRO A 284 2.21 -7.00 -2.10
N ALA A 285 1.08 -6.53 -2.66
CA ALA A 285 0.99 -5.13 -3.09
C ALA A 285 0.75 -4.16 -1.93
N ASP A 286 1.58 -3.11 -1.83
CA ASP A 286 1.73 -2.19 -0.69
C ASP A 286 0.65 -1.06 -0.70
N PHE A 287 -0.58 -1.37 -1.12
CA PHE A 287 -1.59 -0.34 -1.44
C PHE A 287 -2.37 0.22 -0.24
N GLY A 288 -2.21 -0.31 0.98
CA GLY A 288 -3.02 0.02 2.15
C GLY A 288 -4.34 -0.74 2.24
N VAL A 289 -4.49 -1.83 1.46
CA VAL A 289 -5.74 -2.60 1.33
C VAL A 289 -5.55 -4.12 1.28
N THR A 290 -4.36 -4.59 0.91
CA THR A 290 -4.02 -6.01 0.77
C THR A 290 -3.98 -6.67 2.14
N ALA A 291 -4.29 -7.96 2.24
CA ALA A 291 -3.94 -8.73 3.43
C ALA A 291 -3.67 -10.16 2.95
N GLU A 292 -2.39 -10.48 2.80
CA GLU A 292 -1.95 -11.70 2.15
C GLU A 292 -0.93 -12.40 3.02
N ASP A 293 -1.29 -13.62 3.42
CA ASP A 293 -0.43 -14.52 4.18
C ASP A 293 0.45 -15.31 3.19
N ILE A 294 1.53 -15.91 3.68
CA ILE A 294 2.39 -16.75 2.85
C ILE A 294 1.61 -18.01 2.47
N TYR A 295 1.44 -18.25 1.17
CA TYR A 295 0.78 -19.47 0.66
C TYR A 295 1.57 -20.73 1.06
N THR A 296 0.85 -21.85 1.21
CA THR A 296 1.40 -23.06 1.83
C THR A 296 2.68 -23.61 1.21
N PRO A 297 2.87 -23.66 -0.13
CA PRO A 297 4.11 -24.15 -0.73
C PRO A 297 5.30 -23.32 -0.26
N THR A 298 5.16 -22.00 -0.40
CA THR A 298 6.18 -20.99 -0.05
C THR A 298 6.47 -21.00 1.45
N TYR A 299 5.45 -21.17 2.30
CA TYR A 299 5.66 -21.25 3.74
C TYR A 299 6.37 -22.54 4.16
N LYS A 300 5.93 -23.70 3.64
CA LYS A 300 6.55 -25.00 3.96
C LYS A 300 8.04 -25.02 3.59
N VAL A 301 8.43 -24.42 2.46
CA VAL A 301 9.85 -24.33 2.13
C VAL A 301 10.64 -23.36 3.00
N ILE A 302 10.03 -22.27 3.49
CA ILE A 302 10.69 -21.38 4.46
C ILE A 302 10.91 -22.15 5.78
N LEU A 303 9.92 -22.92 6.25
CA LEU A 303 10.07 -23.77 7.46
C LEU A 303 11.16 -24.82 7.27
N LYS A 304 11.19 -25.50 6.13
CA LYS A 304 12.25 -26.45 5.75
C LYS A 304 13.60 -25.75 5.70
N GLY A 305 13.66 -24.56 5.10
CA GLY A 305 14.84 -23.72 4.98
C GLY A 305 15.45 -23.33 6.33
N VAL A 306 14.64 -22.87 7.29
CA VAL A 306 15.11 -22.51 8.65
C VAL A 306 15.40 -23.74 9.55
N THR A 307 14.98 -24.94 9.14
CA THR A 307 15.18 -26.19 9.90
C THR A 307 16.36 -27.01 9.38
N GLU A 308 16.51 -27.13 8.05
CA GLU A 308 17.45 -28.03 7.38
C GLU A 308 18.56 -27.28 6.63
N GLY A 309 18.31 -26.05 6.19
CA GLY A 309 19.29 -25.23 5.46
C GLY A 309 20.56 -24.98 6.28
N ARG A 310 21.67 -24.70 5.60
CA ARG A 310 22.99 -24.48 6.20
C ARG A 310 23.39 -25.61 7.18
N ASN A 311 23.17 -26.85 6.79
CA ASN A 311 23.40 -28.08 7.57
C ASN A 311 22.68 -28.07 8.93
N GLY A 312 21.43 -27.59 8.96
CA GLY A 312 20.60 -27.50 10.16
C GLY A 312 20.78 -26.22 10.99
N LEU A 313 21.62 -25.27 10.56
CA LEU A 313 21.70 -23.94 11.19
C LEU A 313 20.56 -23.01 10.77
N GLY A 314 19.88 -23.36 9.67
CA GLY A 314 18.76 -22.66 9.06
C GLY A 314 19.19 -21.53 8.13
N SER A 315 18.57 -21.52 6.95
CA SER A 315 18.58 -20.43 5.96
C SER A 315 18.10 -19.12 6.59
N ILE A 316 18.65 -17.99 6.17
CA ILE A 316 18.25 -16.66 6.67
C ILE A 316 17.48 -15.94 5.57
N TYR A 317 16.20 -15.68 5.78
CA TYR A 317 15.34 -14.96 4.83
C TYR A 317 15.21 -13.50 5.24
N VAL A 318 15.76 -12.56 4.47
CA VAL A 318 15.72 -11.12 4.78
C VAL A 318 14.66 -10.45 3.92
N PHE A 319 13.66 -9.83 4.55
CA PHE A 319 12.55 -9.13 3.90
C PHE A 319 12.47 -7.68 4.36
N GLY A 320 11.98 -6.82 3.47
CA GLY A 320 11.68 -5.42 3.81
C GLY A 320 10.42 -5.32 4.66
N SER A 321 10.21 -4.16 5.27
CA SER A 321 8.91 -3.82 5.87
C SER A 321 7.82 -3.58 4.84
N GLY A 322 8.13 -3.02 3.66
CA GLY A 322 7.14 -2.52 2.70
C GLY A 322 7.21 -1.00 2.50
N ASN A 323 6.49 -0.50 1.49
CA ASN A 323 6.52 0.87 0.98
C ASN A 323 5.16 1.61 0.97
N GLY A 324 4.10 1.02 1.52
CA GLY A 324 2.74 1.59 1.56
C GLY A 324 2.54 2.75 2.55
N GLY A 325 3.57 3.05 3.36
CA GLY A 325 3.60 4.14 4.31
C GLY A 325 2.47 4.09 5.34
N LYS A 326 2.03 5.28 5.80
CA LYS A 326 0.94 5.44 6.78
C LYS A 326 -0.43 4.88 6.37
N PHE A 327 -0.58 4.37 5.15
CA PHE A 327 -1.82 3.78 4.67
C PHE A 327 -1.86 2.26 4.82
N ASP A 328 -0.69 1.63 4.94
CA ASP A 328 -0.55 0.19 5.15
C ASP A 328 0.12 -0.14 6.50
N ASP A 329 0.19 -1.42 6.83
CA ASP A 329 0.77 -1.95 8.06
C ASP A 329 1.36 -3.33 7.77
N CYS A 330 2.67 -3.46 7.91
CA CYS A 330 3.41 -4.67 7.53
C CYS A 330 3.07 -5.94 8.33
N ASN A 331 2.15 -5.85 9.30
CA ASN A 331 1.53 -7.02 9.93
C ASN A 331 0.40 -7.66 9.10
N TYR A 332 0.05 -7.08 7.94
CA TYR A 332 -0.83 -7.68 6.92
C TYR A 332 -0.08 -8.33 5.74
N ASP A 333 1.25 -8.25 5.75
CA ASP A 333 2.15 -8.98 4.87
C ASP A 333 2.70 -10.19 5.63
N GLY A 334 2.35 -11.40 5.20
CA GLY A 334 2.82 -12.64 5.83
C GLY A 334 4.35 -12.82 5.78
N TYR A 335 5.03 -12.31 4.75
CA TYR A 335 6.49 -12.37 4.59
C TYR A 335 7.20 -11.41 5.53
N ALA A 336 6.72 -10.17 5.64
CA ALA A 336 7.30 -9.16 6.53
C ALA A 336 6.96 -9.40 8.01
N SER A 337 5.85 -10.07 8.32
CA SER A 337 5.42 -10.33 9.71
C SER A 337 5.88 -11.67 10.28
N SER A 338 6.28 -12.63 9.43
CA SER A 338 6.68 -13.98 9.85
C SER A 338 7.82 -13.98 10.89
N PRO A 339 7.73 -14.78 11.97
CA PRO A 339 8.83 -14.93 12.92
C PRO A 339 10.05 -15.67 12.34
N TYR A 340 9.92 -16.25 11.14
CA TYR A 340 10.99 -16.99 10.43
C TYR A 340 11.75 -16.13 9.41
N THR A 341 11.35 -14.88 9.21
CA THR A 341 12.05 -13.91 8.36
C THR A 341 12.76 -12.87 9.22
N VAL A 342 13.66 -12.12 8.59
CA VAL A 342 14.38 -10.99 9.16
C VAL A 342 13.81 -9.73 8.54
N THR A 343 12.95 -9.04 9.29
CA THR A 343 12.22 -7.86 8.80
C THR A 343 13.00 -6.57 9.03
N VAL A 344 13.32 -5.88 7.94
CA VAL A 344 14.19 -4.69 7.90
C VAL A 344 13.42 -3.48 7.39
N SER A 345 13.40 -2.41 8.19
CA SER A 345 12.85 -1.11 7.81
C SER A 345 13.93 -0.18 7.20
N SER A 346 13.51 0.97 6.70
CA SER A 346 14.39 1.97 6.10
C SER A 346 14.61 3.17 7.00
N ILE A 347 15.76 3.81 6.89
CA ILE A 347 16.03 5.15 7.46
C ILE A 347 16.73 6.03 6.44
N ASN A 348 16.46 7.34 6.52
CA ASN A 348 17.08 8.33 5.65
C ASN A 348 18.41 8.84 6.26
N ALA A 349 19.17 9.61 5.48
CA ALA A 349 20.44 10.19 5.92
C ALA A 349 20.31 11.33 6.94
N ASP A 350 19.11 11.66 7.42
CA ASP A 350 18.87 12.53 8.58
C ASP A 350 18.64 11.71 9.87
N ASP A 351 18.86 10.38 9.83
CA ASP A 351 18.51 9.44 10.91
C ASP A 351 17.02 9.58 11.29
N ASN A 352 16.15 9.55 10.27
CA ASN A 352 14.70 9.68 10.42
C ASN A 352 13.93 8.73 9.48
N ASN A 353 12.61 8.62 9.69
CA ASN A 353 11.75 7.82 8.81
C ASN A 353 11.61 8.47 7.42
N PHE A 354 11.34 7.63 6.42
CA PHE A 354 10.68 8.02 5.20
C PHE A 354 9.15 7.90 5.33
N ASP A 355 8.40 8.61 4.50
CA ASP A 355 6.94 8.57 4.48
C ASP A 355 6.37 7.27 3.89
N PHE A 356 7.16 6.55 3.09
CA PHE A 356 6.80 5.24 2.52
C PHE A 356 6.91 4.08 3.51
N ILE A 357 7.52 4.27 4.69
CA ILE A 357 7.73 3.14 5.62
C ILE A 357 6.41 2.66 6.20
N GLU A 358 6.14 1.38 6.03
CA GLU A 358 5.07 0.68 6.74
C GLU A 358 5.49 0.39 8.18
N PRO A 359 4.76 0.91 9.19
CA PRO A 359 5.06 0.62 10.57
C PRO A 359 4.35 -0.67 11.01
N CYS A 360 5.06 -1.61 11.62
CA CYS A 360 4.46 -2.75 12.31
C CYS A 360 5.30 -3.23 13.49
N SER A 361 4.73 -4.10 14.32
CA SER A 361 5.39 -4.60 15.53
C SER A 361 6.29 -5.83 15.32
N ALA A 362 6.46 -6.30 14.07
CA ALA A 362 7.35 -7.39 13.67
C ALA A 362 8.77 -6.95 13.25
N ILE A 363 8.99 -5.64 12.99
CA ILE A 363 10.27 -5.10 12.51
C ILE A 363 11.39 -5.34 13.54
N LEU A 364 12.51 -5.93 13.13
CA LEU A 364 13.65 -6.18 14.01
C LEU A 364 14.59 -4.98 14.10
N ALA A 365 14.97 -4.42 12.95
CA ALA A 365 15.90 -3.30 12.85
C ALA A 365 15.68 -2.50 11.55
N SER A 366 16.47 -1.44 11.36
CA SER A 366 16.49 -0.63 10.15
C SER A 366 17.88 -0.52 9.54
N THR A 367 17.95 -0.22 8.25
CA THR A 367 19.17 0.22 7.57
C THR A 367 18.87 1.40 6.65
N TYR A 368 19.91 1.98 6.05
CA TYR A 368 19.76 3.13 5.17
C TYR A 368 19.08 2.77 3.83
N SER A 369 18.41 3.76 3.23
CA SER A 369 17.89 3.69 1.86
C SER A 369 18.08 5.04 1.15
N GLY A 370 17.96 5.03 -0.18
CA GLY A 370 18.26 6.17 -1.04
C GLY A 370 17.08 7.14 -1.22
N ALA A 371 17.37 8.44 -1.18
CA ALA A 371 16.46 9.49 -1.66
C ALA A 371 17.17 10.82 -1.94
N GLY A 372 16.67 11.57 -2.94
CA GLY A 372 17.11 12.94 -3.21
C GLY A 372 18.63 13.07 -3.38
N LYS A 373 19.25 13.92 -2.55
CA LYS A 373 20.72 14.13 -2.56
C LYS A 373 21.53 12.98 -1.95
N TRP A 374 20.88 12.01 -1.31
CA TRP A 374 21.48 10.86 -0.65
C TRP A 374 21.07 9.56 -1.35
N PRO A 375 21.49 9.33 -2.61
CA PRO A 375 21.16 8.09 -3.32
C PRO A 375 21.96 6.91 -2.79
N ILE A 376 21.49 5.71 -3.10
CA ILE A 376 22.30 4.49 -3.07
C ILE A 376 23.01 4.36 -4.40
N TYR A 377 24.34 4.28 -4.36
CA TYR A 377 25.19 3.93 -5.51
C TYR A 377 25.37 2.41 -5.53
N THR A 378 25.04 1.77 -6.66
CA THR A 378 25.14 0.33 -6.89
C THR A 378 25.17 0.02 -8.40
N PRO A 379 25.78 -1.09 -8.86
CA PRO A 379 25.56 -1.69 -10.18
C PRO A 379 24.10 -1.66 -10.69
N ASP A 380 23.97 -1.62 -12.02
CA ASP A 380 22.70 -1.68 -12.75
C ASP A 380 22.85 -2.60 -13.98
N VAL A 381 21.75 -3.06 -14.58
CA VAL A 381 21.80 -4.05 -15.68
C VAL A 381 22.64 -3.54 -16.85
N GLY A 382 23.69 -4.25 -17.24
CA GLY A 382 24.65 -3.85 -18.28
C GLY A 382 26.09 -4.15 -17.84
N GLU A 383 27.07 -4.02 -18.73
CA GLU A 383 28.45 -4.45 -18.39
C GLU A 383 29.11 -3.54 -17.33
N SER A 384 28.84 -2.23 -17.39
CA SER A 384 29.42 -1.20 -16.52
C SER A 384 28.41 -0.08 -16.19
N ARG A 385 27.11 -0.41 -16.07
CA ARG A 385 26.08 0.60 -15.78
C ARG A 385 25.91 0.74 -14.28
N CYS A 386 25.88 1.97 -13.78
CA CYS A 386 25.67 2.28 -12.37
C CYS A 386 24.31 2.96 -12.16
N SER A 387 23.68 2.69 -11.02
CA SER A 387 22.44 3.33 -10.58
C SER A 387 22.69 4.23 -9.38
N THR A 388 21.99 5.37 -9.37
CA THR A 388 21.77 6.22 -8.19
C THR A 388 20.29 6.27 -7.81
N LYS A 389 19.48 5.37 -8.37
CA LYS A 389 18.01 5.40 -8.33
C LYS A 389 17.41 4.26 -7.51
N HIS A 390 18.21 3.53 -6.74
CA HIS A 390 17.71 2.51 -5.84
C HIS A 390 17.25 3.16 -4.53
N THR A 391 16.02 2.84 -4.13
CA THR A 391 15.24 3.50 -3.09
C THR A 391 14.24 2.51 -2.48
N GLY A 392 13.53 2.92 -1.42
CA GLY A 392 12.53 2.07 -0.76
C GLY A 392 13.15 1.04 0.18
N SER A 393 12.32 0.20 0.79
CA SER A 393 12.81 -0.90 1.64
C SER A 393 13.68 -1.92 0.87
N SER A 394 13.60 -1.95 -0.46
CA SER A 394 14.46 -2.80 -1.31
C SER A 394 15.94 -2.47 -1.32
N ALA A 395 16.36 -1.26 -0.95
CA ALA A 395 17.79 -0.94 -0.77
C ALA A 395 18.25 -1.24 0.69
N SER A 396 17.31 -1.20 1.64
CA SER A 396 17.59 -1.54 3.03
C SER A 396 17.88 -3.05 3.21
N VAL A 397 17.12 -3.89 2.53
CA VAL A 397 17.23 -5.36 2.61
C VAL A 397 18.61 -5.90 2.20
N PRO A 398 19.20 -5.52 1.05
CA PRO A 398 20.55 -5.92 0.64
C PRO A 398 21.64 -5.43 1.58
N ILE A 399 21.53 -4.20 2.09
CA ILE A 399 22.48 -3.67 3.08
C ILE A 399 22.46 -4.55 4.35
N ALA A 400 21.29 -4.92 4.85
CA ALA A 400 21.17 -5.83 5.99
C ALA A 400 21.69 -7.24 5.67
N ALA A 401 21.39 -7.80 4.49
CA ALA A 401 21.94 -9.08 4.05
C ALA A 401 23.48 -9.07 3.97
N GLY A 402 24.07 -7.96 3.52
CA GLY A 402 25.51 -7.73 3.55
C GLY A 402 26.10 -7.72 4.97
N ILE A 403 25.47 -7.03 5.91
CA ILE A 403 25.90 -7.02 7.33
C ILE A 403 25.84 -8.43 7.94
N ILE A 404 24.78 -9.19 7.64
CA ILE A 404 24.64 -10.59 8.07
C ILE A 404 25.74 -11.47 7.44
N ALA A 405 26.08 -11.25 6.16
CA ALA A 405 27.16 -11.96 5.49
C ALA A 405 28.54 -11.66 6.12
N LEU A 406 28.80 -10.43 6.57
CA LEU A 406 30.01 -10.11 7.33
C LEU A 406 30.09 -10.91 8.63
N ALA A 407 28.99 -11.04 9.39
CA ALA A 407 28.97 -11.84 10.62
C ALA A 407 29.18 -13.34 10.34
N LEU A 408 28.49 -13.90 9.33
CA LEU A 408 28.65 -15.31 8.95
C LEU A 408 30.05 -15.63 8.43
N SER A 409 30.77 -14.68 7.82
CA SER A 409 32.16 -14.89 7.39
C SER A 409 33.15 -15.07 8.55
N VAL A 410 32.76 -14.66 9.77
CA VAL A 410 33.53 -14.83 11.01
C VAL A 410 32.98 -15.96 11.88
N ARG A 411 31.67 -16.15 11.87
CA ARG A 411 30.92 -17.14 12.67
C ARG A 411 29.91 -17.88 11.77
N PRO A 412 30.38 -18.82 10.92
CA PRO A 412 29.52 -19.56 10.02
C PRO A 412 28.55 -20.51 10.74
N ASP A 413 28.78 -20.74 12.04
CA ASP A 413 28.00 -21.58 12.96
C ASP A 413 26.77 -20.88 13.58
N LEU A 414 26.55 -19.58 13.34
CA LEU A 414 25.36 -18.88 13.85
C LEU A 414 24.09 -19.40 13.19
N THR A 415 23.08 -19.71 14.01
CA THR A 415 21.75 -20.08 13.54
C THR A 415 20.96 -18.86 13.05
N TRP A 416 19.88 -19.09 12.30
CA TRP A 416 18.97 -18.01 11.88
C TRP A 416 18.39 -17.19 13.07
N ARG A 417 18.14 -17.84 14.21
CA ARG A 417 17.71 -17.18 15.46
C ARG A 417 18.82 -16.40 16.14
N ASP A 418 20.06 -16.88 16.09
CA ASP A 418 21.21 -16.14 16.63
C ASP A 418 21.37 -14.80 15.89
N ILE A 419 21.15 -14.79 14.57
CA ILE A 419 21.15 -13.56 13.74
C ILE A 419 20.05 -12.58 14.17
N GLN A 420 18.81 -13.04 14.31
CA GLN A 420 17.72 -12.18 14.81
C GLN A 420 18.04 -11.62 16.22
N HIS A 421 18.55 -12.46 17.13
CA HIS A 421 18.91 -12.05 18.49
C HIS A 421 20.04 -11.03 18.52
N LEU A 422 21.06 -11.20 17.68
CA LEU A 422 22.14 -10.22 17.51
C LEU A 422 21.56 -8.87 17.02
N MET A 423 20.68 -8.87 16.02
CA MET A 423 20.06 -7.62 15.53
C MET A 423 19.30 -6.90 16.66
N VAL A 424 18.50 -7.64 17.41
CA VAL A 424 17.68 -7.14 18.53
C VAL A 424 18.51 -6.62 19.72
N THR A 425 19.76 -7.08 19.87
CA THR A 425 20.64 -6.72 20.99
C THR A 425 21.73 -5.70 20.63
N THR A 426 22.11 -5.57 19.36
CA THR A 426 23.12 -4.60 18.91
C THR A 426 22.58 -3.43 18.10
N ALA A 427 21.29 -3.42 17.73
CA ALA A 427 20.69 -2.30 17.01
C ALA A 427 20.81 -0.98 17.81
N VAL A 428 21.25 0.07 17.12
CA VAL A 428 21.57 1.37 17.71
C VAL A 428 20.37 2.29 17.65
N VAL A 429 19.96 2.83 18.80
CA VAL A 429 18.92 3.87 18.86
C VAL A 429 19.49 5.17 18.31
N PHE A 430 18.91 5.65 17.23
CA PHE A 430 19.15 6.96 16.64
C PHE A 430 17.96 7.89 16.91
N ASN A 431 18.13 9.21 16.72
CA ASN A 431 17.11 10.25 16.97
C ASN A 431 16.21 9.94 18.19
N PRO A 432 16.77 9.86 19.42
CA PRO A 432 16.06 9.36 20.60
C PRO A 432 14.91 10.24 21.08
N THR A 433 14.69 11.38 20.42
CA THR A 433 13.58 12.32 20.59
C THR A 433 12.39 12.04 19.66
N HIS A 434 12.53 11.15 18.66
CA HIS A 434 11.42 10.78 17.79
C HIS A 434 10.29 10.11 18.60
N GLU A 435 9.06 10.57 18.39
CA GLU A 435 7.86 10.14 19.12
C GLU A 435 7.53 8.64 19.05
N SER A 436 8.07 7.92 18.07
CA SER A 436 7.82 6.48 17.87
C SER A 436 8.62 5.59 18.83
N TRP A 437 9.60 6.14 19.54
CA TRP A 437 10.43 5.39 20.48
C TRP A 437 9.74 5.12 21.82
N HIS A 438 9.40 3.86 22.06
CA HIS A 438 8.95 3.38 23.37
C HIS A 438 10.10 2.76 24.15
N LYS A 439 10.36 3.23 25.38
CA LYS A 439 11.30 2.58 26.30
C LYS A 439 10.64 1.34 26.92
N LEU A 440 11.30 0.20 26.80
CA LEU A 440 10.85 -1.09 27.34
C LEU A 440 11.36 -1.29 28.78
N PRO A 441 10.71 -2.14 29.60
CA PRO A 441 11.20 -2.51 30.93
C PRO A 441 12.60 -3.13 30.93
N SER A 442 13.03 -3.75 29.83
CA SER A 442 14.39 -4.26 29.62
C SER A 442 15.45 -3.18 29.41
N GLY A 443 15.08 -1.90 29.45
CA GLY A 443 15.98 -0.75 29.23
C GLY A 443 16.19 -0.39 27.75
N ARG A 444 16.03 -1.35 26.83
CA ARG A 444 16.01 -1.13 25.38
C ARG A 444 14.86 -0.21 24.95
N ARG A 445 14.93 0.29 23.73
CA ARG A 445 13.84 1.02 23.06
C ARG A 445 13.35 0.20 21.87
N TYR A 446 12.10 0.42 21.48
CA TYR A 446 11.49 -0.16 20.29
C TYR A 446 10.58 0.88 19.63
N SER A 447 10.58 0.92 18.30
CA SER A 447 9.67 1.72 17.48
C SER A 447 9.01 0.83 16.42
N ASN A 448 7.71 1.03 16.19
CA ASN A 448 7.02 0.33 15.10
C ASN A 448 7.51 0.75 13.71
N TYR A 449 8.24 1.88 13.58
CA TYR A 449 8.87 2.29 12.33
C TYR A 449 10.27 1.72 12.16
N PHE A 450 10.99 1.46 13.26
CA PHE A 450 12.45 1.23 13.23
C PHE A 450 12.92 -0.09 13.84
N GLY A 451 12.01 -0.89 14.42
CA GLY A 451 12.35 -2.02 15.26
C GLY A 451 13.12 -1.57 16.51
N PHE A 452 14.21 -2.25 16.84
CA PHE A 452 15.07 -1.92 17.99
C PHE A 452 16.08 -0.79 17.71
N GLY A 453 16.29 -0.39 16.44
CA GLY A 453 17.33 0.58 16.06
C GLY A 453 17.84 0.37 14.65
N LYS A 454 18.86 1.15 14.26
CA LYS A 454 19.61 0.94 13.03
C LYS A 454 20.68 -0.14 13.23
N LEU A 455 20.99 -0.92 12.19
CA LEU A 455 22.13 -1.83 12.25
C LEU A 455 23.45 -1.05 12.18
N ASP A 456 24.32 -1.34 13.14
CA ASP A 456 25.74 -0.99 13.12
C ASP A 456 26.51 -2.28 12.84
N ALA A 457 27.17 -2.35 11.68
CA ALA A 457 27.84 -3.55 11.19
C ALA A 457 28.97 -3.97 12.14
N TYR A 458 29.80 -3.02 12.58
CA TYR A 458 30.89 -3.29 13.50
C TYR A 458 30.38 -3.84 14.84
N ALA A 459 29.41 -3.17 15.47
CA ALA A 459 28.81 -3.63 16.73
C ALA A 459 28.19 -5.02 16.60
N PHE A 460 27.46 -5.27 15.50
CA PHE A 460 26.85 -6.56 15.19
C PHE A 460 27.89 -7.69 15.07
N VAL A 461 28.96 -7.47 14.30
CA VAL A 461 30.01 -8.49 14.09
C VAL A 461 30.92 -8.68 15.30
N GLN A 462 31.26 -7.62 16.05
CA GLN A 462 32.05 -7.76 17.29
C GLN A 462 31.26 -8.50 18.39
N ALA A 463 29.93 -8.30 18.46
CA ALA A 463 29.06 -9.10 19.32
C ALA A 463 29.01 -10.57 18.84
N ALA A 464 28.85 -10.79 17.53
CA ALA A 464 28.82 -12.12 16.92
C ALA A 464 30.07 -12.95 17.27
N LYS A 465 31.28 -12.38 17.22
CA LYS A 465 32.54 -13.06 17.60
C LYS A 465 32.48 -13.76 18.96
N ASN A 466 31.78 -13.18 19.93
CA ASN A 466 31.68 -13.69 21.30
C ASN A 466 30.28 -14.26 21.63
N PHE A 467 29.38 -14.32 20.65
CA PHE A 467 27.99 -14.74 20.87
C PHE A 467 27.90 -16.23 21.15
N LYS A 468 27.25 -16.58 22.28
CA LYS A 468 26.86 -17.96 22.58
C LYS A 468 25.51 -18.23 21.94
N SER A 469 25.48 -19.16 20.99
CA SER A 469 24.25 -19.57 20.30
C SER A 469 23.15 -19.98 21.28
N LEU A 470 21.92 -19.67 20.89
CA LEU A 470 20.71 -19.96 21.64
C LEU A 470 20.43 -21.47 21.69
N ASN A 471 19.78 -21.92 22.77
CA ASN A 471 19.19 -23.27 22.77
C ASN A 471 18.11 -23.38 21.65
N PRO A 472 17.72 -24.61 21.24
CA PRO A 472 16.66 -24.84 20.27
C PRO A 472 15.37 -24.07 20.57
N GLN A 473 14.62 -23.70 19.52
CA GLN A 473 13.36 -22.99 19.70
C GLN A 473 12.31 -23.89 20.35
N VAL A 474 11.52 -23.31 21.24
CA VAL A 474 10.26 -23.85 21.74
C VAL A 474 9.11 -22.93 21.31
N ARG A 475 8.01 -23.54 20.87
CA ARG A 475 6.78 -22.85 20.48
C ARG A 475 5.54 -23.51 21.07
N PHE A 476 4.59 -22.72 21.55
CA PHE A 476 3.31 -23.25 22.03
C PHE A 476 2.16 -22.27 21.84
N SER A 477 0.94 -22.79 21.80
CA SER A 477 -0.29 -22.02 21.56
C SER A 477 -1.25 -22.19 22.74
N THR A 478 -1.77 -21.09 23.28
CA THR A 478 -2.70 -21.14 24.42
C THR A 478 -4.04 -21.77 24.05
N PRO A 479 -4.89 -22.13 25.03
CA PRO A 479 -6.32 -22.26 24.78
C PRO A 479 -6.92 -21.04 24.09
N PHE A 480 -8.00 -21.25 23.35
CA PHE A 480 -8.84 -20.15 22.87
C PHE A 480 -9.47 -19.38 24.01
N VAL A 481 -9.50 -18.07 23.86
CA VAL A 481 -10.33 -17.19 24.67
C VAL A 481 -11.55 -16.83 23.82
N ASN A 482 -12.69 -17.46 24.11
CA ASN A 482 -13.96 -17.08 23.49
C ASN A 482 -14.36 -15.68 23.98
N VAL A 483 -14.72 -14.81 23.04
CA VAL A 483 -15.17 -13.43 23.28
C VAL A 483 -16.64 -13.29 22.89
N SER A 484 -16.96 -13.63 21.64
CA SER A 484 -18.29 -13.58 21.03
C SER A 484 -19.07 -12.27 21.25
N LYS A 485 -18.39 -11.11 21.17
CA LYS A 485 -18.99 -9.78 21.39
C LYS A 485 -18.94 -8.90 20.15
N LYS A 486 -19.97 -8.10 19.95
CA LYS A 486 -19.98 -7.05 18.92
C LYS A 486 -19.28 -5.78 19.36
N PHE A 487 -18.84 -4.97 18.39
CA PHE A 487 -18.30 -3.64 18.66
C PHE A 487 -19.39 -2.71 19.18
N SER A 488 -20.58 -2.74 18.58
CA SER A 488 -21.79 -2.03 19.05
C SER A 488 -22.15 -2.32 20.52
N GLU A 489 -21.98 -3.55 20.99
CA GLU A 489 -22.23 -3.98 22.38
C GLU A 489 -21.18 -3.48 23.39
N SER A 490 -20.04 -2.98 22.90
CA SER A 490 -18.86 -2.64 23.71
C SER A 490 -18.40 -1.19 23.49
N ASN A 491 -19.27 -0.29 23.02
CA ASN A 491 -18.95 1.09 22.64
C ASN A 491 -17.73 1.20 21.69
N GLY A 492 -17.64 0.29 20.72
CA GLY A 492 -16.52 0.21 19.77
C GLY A 492 -15.23 -0.40 20.34
N HIS A 493 -15.14 -0.73 21.63
CA HIS A 493 -13.90 -1.18 22.27
C HIS A 493 -14.05 -2.48 23.06
N ILE A 494 -13.55 -3.57 22.50
CA ILE A 494 -13.55 -4.90 23.11
C ILE A 494 -12.20 -5.15 23.80
N THR A 495 -12.23 -5.54 25.07
CA THR A 495 -11.05 -6.03 25.81
C THR A 495 -11.27 -7.46 26.28
N SER A 496 -10.20 -8.25 26.25
CA SER A 496 -10.20 -9.66 26.67
C SER A 496 -8.83 -10.04 27.23
N THR A 497 -8.78 -11.04 28.11
CA THR A 497 -7.55 -11.36 28.87
C THR A 497 -7.34 -12.85 29.04
N ILE A 498 -6.07 -13.27 29.05
CA ILE A 498 -5.64 -14.62 29.45
C ILE A 498 -4.51 -14.51 30.49
N TYR A 499 -4.45 -15.48 31.40
CA TYR A 499 -3.41 -15.56 32.43
C TYR A 499 -2.50 -16.76 32.18
N ILE A 500 -1.20 -16.50 32.05
CA ILE A 500 -0.16 -17.51 31.84
C ILE A 500 0.53 -17.77 33.19
N HIS A 501 0.37 -18.98 33.73
CA HIS A 501 0.99 -19.39 35.00
C HIS A 501 2.31 -20.13 34.79
N GLU A 502 3.11 -20.27 35.85
CA GLU A 502 4.42 -20.94 35.86
C GLU A 502 4.42 -22.37 35.27
N GLY A 503 3.32 -23.11 35.41
CA GLY A 503 3.16 -24.42 34.76
C GLY A 503 3.38 -24.41 33.24
N TYR A 504 3.18 -23.29 32.54
CA TYR A 504 3.49 -23.18 31.11
C TYR A 504 5.00 -23.19 30.84
N THR A 505 5.80 -22.41 31.57
CA THR A 505 7.26 -22.39 31.35
C THR A 505 7.89 -23.73 31.74
N ALA A 506 7.39 -24.38 32.80
CA ALA A 506 7.84 -25.70 33.21
C ALA A 506 7.48 -26.81 32.19
N HIS A 507 6.22 -26.85 31.72
CA HIS A 507 5.74 -27.89 30.81
C HIS A 507 6.40 -27.85 29.42
N TYR A 508 6.57 -26.64 28.88
CA TYR A 508 7.20 -26.46 27.56
C TYR A 508 8.73 -26.34 27.65
N GLY A 509 9.29 -26.10 28.83
CA GLY A 509 10.72 -25.81 28.99
C GLY A 509 11.10 -24.44 28.40
N PHE A 510 10.24 -23.43 28.58
CA PHE A 510 10.37 -22.10 27.99
C PHE A 510 11.25 -21.18 28.84
N LYS A 511 12.35 -20.66 28.26
CA LYS A 511 13.37 -19.86 28.95
C LYS A 511 13.19 -18.36 28.77
N SER A 512 13.06 -17.89 27.52
CA SER A 512 12.95 -16.46 27.19
C SER A 512 12.16 -16.23 25.91
N LEU A 513 11.35 -15.16 25.88
CA LEU A 513 10.51 -14.80 24.75
C LEU A 513 11.33 -14.23 23.58
N GLU A 514 10.97 -14.58 22.35
CA GLU A 514 11.50 -14.00 21.11
C GLU A 514 10.37 -13.23 20.41
N TYR A 515 9.33 -13.95 19.96
CA TYR A 515 8.12 -13.41 19.35
C TYR A 515 6.86 -13.82 20.12
N VAL A 516 5.85 -12.95 20.09
CA VAL A 516 4.45 -13.31 20.39
C VAL A 516 3.61 -13.18 19.13
N GLY A 517 2.80 -14.20 18.86
CA GLY A 517 1.76 -14.20 17.83
C GLY A 517 0.37 -14.10 18.45
N VAL A 518 -0.57 -13.47 17.75
CA VAL A 518 -1.97 -13.30 18.17
C VAL A 518 -2.88 -13.68 17.01
N SER A 519 -3.47 -14.88 17.07
CA SER A 519 -4.55 -15.24 16.15
C SER A 519 -5.85 -14.58 16.61
N LEU A 520 -6.48 -13.82 15.73
CA LEU A 520 -7.74 -13.13 15.97
C LEU A 520 -8.79 -13.58 14.96
N ASN A 521 -9.94 -14.05 15.44
CA ASN A 521 -11.10 -14.37 14.63
C ASN A 521 -12.18 -13.29 14.82
N TYR A 522 -12.47 -12.53 13.78
CA TYR A 522 -13.44 -11.43 13.83
C TYR A 522 -14.14 -11.22 12.50
N THR A 523 -15.30 -10.57 12.53
CA THR A 523 -15.96 -10.02 11.34
C THR A 523 -16.07 -8.52 11.46
N HIS A 524 -15.97 -7.79 10.35
CA HIS A 524 -16.24 -6.35 10.30
C HIS A 524 -16.74 -5.95 8.92
N GLN A 525 -17.64 -4.97 8.83
CA GLN A 525 -18.06 -4.40 7.54
C GLN A 525 -16.95 -3.60 6.85
N ARG A 526 -15.91 -3.17 7.59
CA ARG A 526 -14.72 -2.51 7.06
C ARG A 526 -13.47 -2.81 7.88
N ARG A 527 -12.62 -3.71 7.38
CA ARG A 527 -11.42 -4.19 8.09
C ARG A 527 -10.47 -3.07 8.52
N GLY A 528 -10.25 -2.07 7.66
CA GLY A 528 -9.32 -0.96 7.91
C GLY A 528 -9.62 -0.06 9.10
N HIS A 529 -10.81 -0.18 9.72
CA HIS A 529 -11.16 0.53 10.95
C HIS A 529 -10.71 -0.19 12.24
N VAL A 530 -10.40 -1.49 12.15
CA VAL A 530 -10.14 -2.32 13.32
C VAL A 530 -8.68 -2.22 13.75
N ARG A 531 -8.43 -1.52 14.86
CA ARG A 531 -7.14 -1.46 15.54
C ARG A 531 -7.00 -2.62 16.53
N VAL A 532 -5.88 -3.32 16.49
CA VAL A 532 -5.59 -4.45 17.40
C VAL A 532 -4.33 -4.14 18.21
N ASN A 533 -4.45 -4.22 19.54
CA ASN A 533 -3.34 -4.08 20.48
C ASN A 533 -3.25 -5.32 21.38
N VAL A 534 -2.04 -5.73 21.73
CA VAL A 534 -1.78 -6.71 22.80
C VAL A 534 -0.88 -6.09 23.87
N THR A 535 -1.25 -6.25 25.14
CA THR A 535 -0.47 -5.77 26.29
C THR A 535 0.05 -6.96 27.11
N SER A 536 1.35 -6.96 27.37
CA SER A 536 2.06 -7.98 28.15
C SER A 536 1.88 -7.80 29.66
N PRO A 537 2.23 -8.82 30.48
CA PRO A 537 2.18 -8.72 31.94
C PRO A 537 3.06 -7.62 32.54
N SER A 538 4.11 -7.17 31.85
CA SER A 538 4.96 -6.05 32.29
C SER A 538 4.42 -4.67 31.88
N GLY A 539 3.25 -4.61 31.23
CA GLY A 539 2.64 -3.38 30.76
C GLY A 539 3.17 -2.85 29.42
N VAL A 540 3.94 -3.63 28.67
CA VAL A 540 4.33 -3.27 27.29
C VAL A 540 3.14 -3.52 26.38
N THR A 541 2.75 -2.51 25.60
CA THR A 541 1.71 -2.66 24.57
C THR A 541 2.34 -2.65 23.17
N SER A 542 2.01 -3.67 22.39
CA SER A 542 2.25 -3.72 20.95
C SER A 542 0.98 -3.36 20.19
N MET A 543 1.09 -2.41 19.28
CA MET A 543 0.10 -2.22 18.22
C MET A 543 0.38 -3.28 17.17
N LEU A 544 -0.56 -4.23 17.04
CA LEU A 544 -0.48 -5.34 16.11
C LEU A 544 -0.96 -4.90 14.72
N THR A 545 -2.02 -4.10 14.67
CA THR A 545 -2.38 -3.35 13.47
C THR A 545 -2.96 -1.97 13.81
N GLY A 546 -2.57 -0.96 13.04
CA GLY A 546 -3.12 0.40 13.05
C GLY A 546 -4.43 0.55 12.28
N ILE A 547 -4.79 1.80 11.94
CA ILE A 547 -5.91 2.11 11.04
C ILE A 547 -5.37 2.12 9.61
N ARG A 548 -5.96 1.33 8.70
CA ARG A 548 -5.66 1.38 7.28
C ARG A 548 -6.79 2.06 6.54
N SER A 549 -6.67 3.38 6.34
CA SER A 549 -7.79 4.21 5.89
C SER A 549 -8.29 3.87 4.47
N ARG A 550 -7.42 3.29 3.62
CA ARG A 550 -7.77 2.80 2.29
C ARG A 550 -8.51 1.46 2.31
N ASP A 551 -8.26 0.62 3.31
CA ASP A 551 -8.88 -0.69 3.45
C ASP A 551 -10.38 -0.56 3.77
N LYS A 552 -11.18 -0.73 2.72
CA LYS A 552 -12.65 -0.67 2.75
C LYS A 552 -13.29 -2.06 2.73
N PHE A 553 -12.50 -3.15 2.78
CA PHE A 553 -13.03 -4.50 2.62
C PHE A 553 -13.77 -5.00 3.87
N GLY A 554 -15.01 -5.42 3.71
CA GLY A 554 -15.77 -6.13 4.74
C GLY A 554 -15.63 -7.64 4.63
N GLY A 555 -15.81 -8.35 5.75
CA GLY A 555 -15.79 -9.81 5.78
C GLY A 555 -15.45 -10.38 7.15
N THR A 556 -15.40 -11.72 7.23
CA THR A 556 -14.84 -12.46 8.36
C THR A 556 -13.38 -12.76 8.09
N TYR A 557 -12.53 -12.40 9.05
CA TYR A 557 -11.09 -12.52 8.99
C TYR A 557 -10.58 -13.36 10.15
N LEU A 558 -9.73 -14.32 9.81
CA LEU A 558 -8.92 -15.07 10.75
C LEU A 558 -7.46 -14.84 10.34
N TRP A 559 -6.75 -14.09 11.17
CA TRP A 559 -5.41 -13.59 10.89
C TRP A 559 -4.51 -13.75 12.12
N THR A 560 -3.23 -14.05 11.91
CA THR A 560 -2.21 -14.07 12.96
C THR A 560 -1.33 -12.83 12.85
N PHE A 561 -1.40 -11.93 13.83
CA PHE A 561 -0.45 -10.82 13.93
C PHE A 561 0.76 -11.23 14.76
N PHE A 562 1.96 -10.75 14.42
CA PHE A 562 3.18 -11.02 15.18
C PHE A 562 3.79 -9.76 15.80
N SER A 563 4.55 -9.95 16.89
CA SER A 563 5.33 -8.88 17.51
C SER A 563 6.67 -9.36 18.06
N ALA A 564 7.75 -8.69 17.64
CA ALA A 564 9.10 -8.79 18.18
C ALA A 564 9.37 -7.83 19.36
N LYS A 565 8.50 -6.83 19.59
CA LYS A 565 8.64 -5.80 20.64
C LYS A 565 8.80 -6.39 22.05
N HIS A 566 8.26 -7.60 22.27
CA HIS A 566 8.26 -8.30 23.55
C HIS A 566 9.50 -9.19 23.80
N TRP A 567 10.50 -9.15 22.91
CA TRP A 567 11.71 -9.97 23.02
C TRP A 567 12.36 -9.87 24.40
N GLY A 568 12.61 -11.00 25.05
CA GLY A 568 13.19 -11.11 26.38
C GLY A 568 12.25 -10.78 27.56
N GLU A 569 10.97 -10.48 27.33
CA GLU A 569 10.00 -10.35 28.42
C GLU A 569 9.65 -11.70 29.06
N SER A 570 9.17 -11.65 30.31
CA SER A 570 8.52 -12.81 30.94
C SER A 570 7.12 -12.98 30.36
N ILE A 571 6.79 -14.21 29.94
CA ILE A 571 5.44 -14.56 29.49
C ILE A 571 4.42 -14.67 30.64
N LEU A 572 4.90 -14.72 31.90
CA LEU A 572 4.06 -15.04 33.06
C LEU A 572 3.20 -13.85 33.50
N GLY A 573 1.92 -14.12 33.75
CA GLY A 573 0.95 -13.15 34.22
C GLY A 573 -0.18 -12.88 33.23
N LYS A 574 -0.81 -11.71 33.35
CA LYS A 574 -2.00 -11.33 32.57
C LYS A 574 -1.63 -10.68 31.23
N TRP A 575 -1.95 -11.34 30.13
CA TRP A 575 -1.96 -10.75 28.79
C TRP A 575 -3.35 -10.18 28.49
N THR A 576 -3.39 -9.03 27.82
CA THR A 576 -4.64 -8.31 27.50
C THR A 576 -4.70 -8.02 26.00
N LEU A 577 -5.70 -8.56 25.32
CA LEU A 577 -6.10 -8.12 23.98
C LEU A 577 -7.01 -6.89 24.08
N SER A 578 -6.80 -5.92 23.21
CA SER A 578 -7.65 -4.75 23.04
C SER A 578 -7.92 -4.56 21.55
N VAL A 579 -9.16 -4.81 21.12
CA VAL A 579 -9.63 -4.60 19.74
C VAL A 579 -10.58 -3.42 19.73
N LYS A 580 -10.31 -2.42 18.89
CA LYS A 580 -11.13 -1.21 18.82
C LYS A 580 -11.49 -0.89 17.38
N ASP A 581 -12.78 -0.66 17.14
CA ASP A 581 -13.28 0.01 15.95
C ASP A 581 -13.14 1.53 16.14
N GLU A 582 -12.40 2.16 15.23
CA GLU A 582 -11.92 3.54 15.41
C GLU A 582 -12.68 4.59 14.60
N ASN A 583 -13.66 4.26 13.73
CA ASN A 583 -14.09 5.28 12.74
C ASN A 583 -15.49 5.26 12.09
N ASP A 584 -16.48 4.45 12.50
CA ASP A 584 -17.90 4.72 12.14
C ASP A 584 -18.90 3.96 13.04
N THR A 585 -19.78 4.65 13.77
CA THR A 585 -20.82 3.99 14.58
C THR A 585 -21.99 3.43 13.75
N ALA A 586 -22.03 3.71 12.44
CA ALA A 586 -23.00 3.12 11.50
C ALA A 586 -22.54 1.75 10.93
N LEU A 587 -21.27 1.38 11.14
CA LEU A 587 -20.73 0.06 10.80
C LEU A 587 -20.56 -0.78 12.07
N ASP A 588 -20.62 -2.10 11.94
CA ASP A 588 -20.45 -3.02 13.07
C ASP A 588 -19.71 -4.30 12.66
N GLY A 589 -19.33 -5.07 13.67
CA GLY A 589 -18.72 -6.37 13.54
C GLY A 589 -18.65 -7.10 14.87
N GLN A 590 -17.96 -8.23 14.90
CA GLN A 590 -17.91 -9.11 16.07
C GLN A 590 -16.52 -9.71 16.22
N VAL A 591 -15.97 -9.69 17.43
CA VAL A 591 -14.80 -10.51 17.80
C VAL A 591 -15.32 -11.82 18.36
N TYR A 592 -15.03 -12.92 17.68
CA TYR A 592 -15.47 -14.26 18.07
C TYR A 592 -14.55 -14.83 19.14
N ASP A 593 -13.26 -14.91 18.84
CA ASP A 593 -12.26 -15.57 19.68
C ASP A 593 -10.85 -15.08 19.35
N TRP A 594 -9.90 -15.37 20.25
CA TRP A 594 -8.48 -15.14 20.01
C TRP A 594 -7.59 -16.14 20.77
N GLN A 595 -6.32 -16.20 20.37
CA GLN A 595 -5.32 -17.13 20.89
C GLN A 595 -3.93 -16.46 20.91
N LEU A 596 -3.10 -16.81 21.90
CA LEU A 596 -1.68 -16.43 21.94
C LEU A 596 -0.80 -17.58 21.44
N HIS A 597 0.26 -17.21 20.71
CA HIS A 597 1.34 -18.09 20.30
C HIS A 597 2.64 -17.53 20.84
N PHE A 598 3.43 -18.34 21.55
CA PHE A 598 4.72 -17.93 22.10
C PHE A 598 5.85 -18.66 21.38
N PHE A 599 6.87 -17.91 20.98
CA PHE A 599 8.09 -18.41 20.36
C PHE A 599 9.27 -17.96 21.21
N GLY A 600 10.19 -18.86 21.52
CA GLY A 600 11.30 -18.50 22.40
C GLY A 600 12.39 -19.54 22.51
N GLU A 601 13.40 -19.19 23.29
CA GLU A 601 14.49 -20.09 23.63
C GLU A 601 14.03 -21.14 24.64
N SER A 602 14.45 -22.40 24.45
CA SER A 602 14.23 -23.47 25.41
C SER A 602 15.26 -23.46 26.55
N VAL A 603 14.93 -24.11 27.68
CA VAL A 603 15.85 -24.28 28.82
C VAL A 603 16.94 -25.32 28.51
N THR A 604 16.65 -26.29 27.65
CA THR A 604 17.51 -27.46 27.35
C THR A 604 18.08 -27.40 25.94
N SER A 605 19.39 -27.64 25.79
CA SER A 605 20.05 -27.70 24.48
C SER A 605 19.72 -28.95 23.63
N THR A 606 19.04 -29.95 24.17
CA THR A 606 18.91 -31.29 23.57
C THR A 606 17.54 -31.64 22.98
N LYS A 607 16.51 -30.79 23.17
CA LYS A 607 15.14 -31.09 22.72
C LYS A 607 14.65 -30.03 21.73
N THR A 608 14.81 -30.33 20.44
CA THR A 608 14.24 -29.53 19.35
C THR A 608 12.78 -29.94 19.13
N GLN A 609 11.89 -28.96 19.06
CA GLN A 609 10.50 -29.17 18.63
C GLN A 609 10.43 -29.06 17.10
N ALA A 610 9.74 -30.00 16.43
CA ALA A 610 9.53 -29.91 14.98
C ALA A 610 8.81 -28.61 14.60
N ILE A 611 9.27 -27.97 13.53
CA ILE A 611 8.64 -26.78 12.95
C ILE A 611 7.74 -27.26 11.80
N GLU A 612 6.45 -27.35 12.10
CA GLU A 612 5.42 -27.94 11.22
C GLU A 612 4.40 -26.87 10.82
N PHE A 613 3.82 -27.03 9.63
CA PHE A 613 2.76 -26.18 9.10
C PHE A 613 1.36 -26.72 9.43
N PRO A 614 0.39 -25.88 9.83
CA PRO A 614 0.52 -24.46 10.14
C PRO A 614 1.23 -24.23 11.48
N VAL A 615 2.13 -23.24 11.51
CA VAL A 615 2.92 -22.94 12.72
C VAL A 615 2.03 -22.42 13.84
N THR A 616 1.07 -21.55 13.51
CA THR A 616 -0.01 -21.12 14.39
C THR A 616 -1.23 -22.00 14.17
N THR A 617 -1.26 -23.11 14.91
CA THR A 617 -2.41 -24.02 14.94
C THR A 617 -3.52 -23.44 15.82
N ARG A 618 -4.74 -23.44 15.26
CA ARG A 618 -6.00 -23.21 16.00
C ARG A 618 -6.15 -24.22 17.14
N TYR A 619 -5.75 -25.48 16.96
CA TYR A 619 -5.76 -26.45 18.05
C TYR A 619 -4.74 -26.04 19.14
N PRO A 620 -5.17 -25.89 20.41
CA PRO A 620 -4.28 -25.52 21.49
C PRO A 620 -3.30 -26.65 21.78
N THR A 621 -2.05 -26.31 22.08
CA THR A 621 -1.09 -27.31 22.58
C THR A 621 -1.50 -27.75 23.99
N SER A 622 -1.08 -28.95 24.40
CA SER A 622 -1.49 -29.59 25.67
C SER A 622 -1.49 -28.62 26.87
N ILE A 623 -2.64 -28.40 27.49
CA ILE A 623 -2.77 -27.45 28.59
C ILE A 623 -2.01 -28.00 29.81
N PRO A 624 -1.02 -27.28 30.36
CA PRO A 624 -0.36 -27.70 31.59
C PRO A 624 -1.37 -27.69 32.73
N SER A 625 -1.36 -28.72 33.59
CA SER A 625 -2.11 -28.63 34.85
C SER A 625 -1.60 -27.42 35.64
N PRO A 626 -2.49 -26.60 36.25
CA PRO A 626 -2.06 -25.55 37.14
C PRO A 626 -1.26 -26.17 38.30
N GLY A 627 0.03 -25.85 38.37
CA GLY A 627 0.83 -26.07 39.58
C GLY A 627 0.08 -25.47 40.77
N SER A 628 0.10 -26.16 41.91
CA SER A 628 -0.77 -25.83 43.03
C SER A 628 -0.55 -24.40 43.53
N SER A 629 -1.63 -23.61 43.48
CA SER A 629 -1.82 -22.23 43.99
C SER A 629 -1.23 -21.06 43.17
N PRO A 630 -2.04 -20.04 42.81
CA PRO A 630 -1.54 -18.78 42.25
C PRO A 630 -0.96 -17.89 43.37
N PRO A 631 0.13 -17.13 43.13
CA PRO A 631 0.73 -16.28 44.13
C PRO A 631 -0.10 -15.01 44.40
N SER A 632 -0.24 -14.67 45.69
CA SER A 632 -0.82 -13.41 46.17
C SER A 632 -0.02 -12.19 45.66
N PRO A 633 -0.66 -11.04 45.42
CA PRO A 633 0.03 -9.84 44.94
C PRO A 633 1.08 -9.32 45.93
N PRO A 634 2.26 -8.85 45.46
CA PRO A 634 3.34 -8.43 46.34
C PRO A 634 3.01 -7.13 47.09
N SER A 635 3.23 -7.14 48.40
CA SER A 635 3.22 -5.95 49.25
C SER A 635 4.38 -5.02 48.94
N LYS A 636 4.14 -3.70 49.03
CA LYS A 636 5.13 -2.63 48.75
C LYS A 636 6.42 -2.80 49.58
N PRO A 637 7.61 -2.52 49.01
CA PRO A 637 8.81 -2.28 49.80
C PRO A 637 8.74 -0.89 50.48
N VAL A 638 9.16 -0.83 51.73
CA VAL A 638 9.53 0.40 52.45
C VAL A 638 11.07 0.51 52.41
N PRO A 639 11.69 1.71 52.46
CA PRO A 639 13.12 1.86 52.18
C PRO A 639 14.04 1.14 53.16
N SER A 640 15.22 0.76 52.66
CA SER A 640 16.30 0.12 53.40
C SER A 640 17.05 1.09 54.32
N GLU A 641 17.21 0.72 55.59
CA GLU A 641 18.33 1.19 56.43
C GLU A 641 19.42 0.12 56.52
N SER A 642 20.66 0.57 56.63
CA SER A 642 21.86 -0.25 56.55
C SER A 642 22.34 -0.72 57.92
N THR A 643 22.74 -1.98 58.03
CA THR A 643 23.75 -2.39 59.02
C THR A 643 24.57 -3.56 58.49
N GLN A 644 25.83 -3.64 58.92
CA GLN A 644 26.87 -4.52 58.40
C GLN A 644 26.83 -5.95 58.98
N THR A 645 27.81 -6.74 58.55
CA THR A 645 28.45 -7.89 59.22
C THR A 645 27.82 -9.29 59.13
N SER A 646 28.46 -10.11 58.26
CA SER A 646 28.93 -11.48 58.50
C SER A 646 27.99 -12.54 59.11
N SER A 647 27.71 -13.61 58.37
CA SER A 647 28.24 -14.95 58.70
C SER A 647 27.89 -16.05 57.68
N THR A 648 28.78 -17.04 57.67
CA THR A 648 28.83 -18.36 57.02
C THR A 648 27.53 -19.17 56.79
N SER A 649 27.41 -19.66 55.55
CA SER A 649 27.10 -21.06 55.14
C SER A 649 26.37 -22.05 56.06
N SER A 650 25.40 -22.75 55.44
CA SER A 650 25.00 -24.19 55.57
C SER A 650 23.47 -24.36 55.77
N VAL A 651 22.72 -24.93 54.82
CA VAL A 651 22.47 -26.35 54.48
C VAL A 651 21.16 -26.91 55.09
N SER A 652 20.41 -27.63 54.25
CA SER A 652 19.40 -28.67 54.55
C SER A 652 17.95 -28.31 54.98
N SER A 653 17.03 -28.77 54.12
CA SER A 653 15.93 -29.73 54.39
C SER A 653 14.61 -29.33 55.08
N SER A 654 13.58 -29.18 54.23
CA SER A 654 12.33 -30.00 54.17
C SER A 654 11.21 -29.92 55.24
N SER A 655 9.98 -29.89 54.71
CA SER A 655 8.74 -30.51 55.24
C SER A 655 8.05 -29.83 56.45
N ILE A 656 6.72 -29.89 56.69
CA ILE A 656 5.54 -30.37 55.92
C ILE A 656 4.26 -29.74 56.56
N THR A 657 3.24 -29.39 55.75
CA THR A 657 1.75 -29.38 56.01
C THR A 657 1.20 -28.75 57.33
N THR A 658 0.09 -27.98 57.41
CA THR A 658 -1.33 -28.41 57.31
C THR A 658 -2.27 -27.20 57.63
N THR A 659 -3.48 -27.11 57.00
CA THR A 659 -4.80 -26.54 57.47
C THR A 659 -4.92 -25.37 58.47
N SER A 660 -5.93 -24.47 58.49
CA SER A 660 -7.26 -24.37 57.81
C SER A 660 -7.94 -22.99 58.00
N LYS A 661 -9.00 -22.73 57.21
CA LYS A 661 -10.12 -21.76 57.31
C LYS A 661 -10.42 -21.18 58.73
N THR A 662 -11.05 -20.00 58.95
CA THR A 662 -12.38 -19.59 58.44
C THR A 662 -12.82 -18.13 58.82
N LYS A 663 -13.47 -17.40 57.88
CA LYS A 663 -14.57 -16.37 58.00
C LYS A 663 -14.52 -15.04 58.81
N THR A 664 -15.30 -14.09 58.25
CA THR A 664 -16.26 -13.09 58.85
C THR A 664 -15.88 -11.64 59.27
N THR A 665 -16.24 -10.70 58.37
CA THR A 665 -17.11 -9.50 58.55
C THR A 665 -16.87 -8.35 59.56
N GLN A 666 -17.03 -7.13 58.99
CA GLN A 666 -17.73 -5.92 59.49
C GLN A 666 -16.98 -4.75 60.19
N LYS A 667 -17.35 -3.54 59.72
CA LYS A 667 -17.16 -2.14 60.20
C LYS A 667 -18.06 -1.88 61.45
N PRO A 668 -18.12 -0.68 62.14
CA PRO A 668 -17.68 0.68 61.74
C PRO A 668 -17.13 1.70 62.81
N SER A 669 -16.48 2.77 62.31
CA SER A 669 -16.61 4.23 62.67
C SER A 669 -16.25 4.86 64.05
N ALA A 670 -15.56 6.03 63.96
CA ALA A 670 -15.44 7.17 64.92
C ALA A 670 -14.62 6.96 66.24
N THR A 671 -14.02 7.96 66.93
CA THR A 671 -14.34 9.42 67.04
C THR A 671 -13.13 10.32 67.46
N THR A 672 -13.05 11.55 66.89
CA THR A 672 -12.52 12.88 67.37
C THR A 672 -11.49 13.13 68.52
N LYS A 673 -10.47 13.99 68.21
CA LYS A 673 -9.95 15.27 68.85
C LYS A 673 -9.57 15.33 70.37
N PRO A 674 -8.81 16.35 70.92
CA PRO A 674 -8.67 17.80 70.57
C PRO A 674 -7.21 18.42 70.59
N SER A 675 -6.85 19.52 69.86
CA SER A 675 -6.85 21.00 70.18
C SER A 675 -5.61 21.56 70.96
N ALA A 676 -5.11 22.82 70.84
CA ALA A 676 -4.97 23.84 69.77
C ALA A 676 -4.21 25.13 70.26
N THR A 677 -3.45 25.85 69.38
CA THR A 677 -2.95 27.26 69.55
C THR A 677 -2.75 27.93 68.17
N SER A 678 -3.58 28.89 67.72
CA SER A 678 -3.56 30.38 67.94
C SER A 678 -2.62 31.16 66.98
N THR A 679 -3.07 31.73 65.84
CA THR A 679 -3.68 33.10 65.60
C THR A 679 -2.64 34.25 65.56
N GLU A 680 -2.76 35.38 64.82
CA GLU A 680 -3.91 36.03 64.15
C GLU A 680 -3.53 36.91 62.90
N LYS A 681 -4.35 37.91 62.49
CA LYS A 681 -4.47 38.45 61.09
C LYS A 681 -4.43 40.02 60.98
N PRO A 682 -5.07 40.75 60.01
CA PRO A 682 -4.45 41.78 59.13
C PRO A 682 -4.82 43.27 59.47
N PRO A 683 -4.44 44.30 58.64
CA PRO A 683 -5.37 44.80 57.58
C PRO A 683 -4.77 45.48 56.29
N ASP A 684 -5.45 45.22 55.15
CA ASP A 684 -6.00 46.11 54.08
C ASP A 684 -5.21 47.11 53.14
N TYR A 685 -5.84 47.33 51.95
CA TYR A 685 -5.67 48.32 50.85
C TYR A 685 -4.48 48.29 49.85
N SER A 686 -4.77 47.97 48.58
CA SER A 686 -5.15 48.99 47.57
C SER A 686 -5.51 48.40 46.19
N GLU A 687 -6.49 49.01 45.51
CA GLU A 687 -6.91 48.66 44.14
C GLU A 687 -5.97 49.30 43.10
N GLY A 688 -5.71 48.60 41.98
CA GLY A 688 -5.09 49.24 40.80
C GLY A 688 -3.97 48.47 40.09
N SER A 689 -4.18 47.22 39.68
CA SER A 689 -3.26 46.54 38.72
C SER A 689 -3.83 45.34 37.92
N GLN A 690 -5.11 44.95 38.07
CA GLN A 690 -5.66 43.76 37.38
C GLN A 690 -6.61 44.02 36.21
N ILE A 691 -6.85 45.28 35.80
CA ILE A 691 -7.72 45.60 34.66
C ILE A 691 -6.95 45.60 33.31
N ALA A 692 -5.62 45.80 33.32
CA ALA A 692 -4.82 45.90 32.09
C ALA A 692 -4.43 44.56 31.42
N PHE A 693 -4.66 43.42 32.07
CA PHE A 693 -4.23 42.10 31.54
C PHE A 693 -5.38 41.26 30.96
N PHE A 694 -6.63 41.51 31.34
CA PHE A 694 -7.78 40.72 30.89
C PHE A 694 -8.49 41.27 29.64
N GLU A 695 -8.39 42.55 29.31
CA GLU A 695 -8.99 43.10 28.08
C GLU A 695 -8.23 42.73 26.79
N LYS A 696 -6.92 42.42 26.88
CA LYS A 696 -6.10 42.12 25.68
C LYS A 696 -6.24 40.69 25.14
N ASN A 697 -6.72 39.73 25.96
CA ASN A 697 -6.86 38.33 25.55
C ASN A 697 -8.31 37.95 25.15
N ALA A 698 -9.32 38.73 25.55
CA ALA A 698 -10.71 38.48 25.16
C ALA A 698 -10.98 38.75 23.66
N LEU A 699 -10.22 39.65 23.02
CA LEU A 699 -10.40 40.00 21.60
C LEU A 699 -9.78 38.98 20.62
N LEU A 700 -8.78 38.20 21.05
CA LEU A 700 -8.15 37.16 20.23
C LEU A 700 -8.97 35.85 20.23
N ILE A 701 -9.57 35.50 21.36
CA ILE A 701 -10.41 34.31 21.50
C ILE A 701 -11.75 34.49 20.75
N SER A 702 -12.30 35.70 20.70
CA SER A 702 -13.55 35.99 19.99
C SER A 702 -13.44 36.06 18.45
N VAL A 703 -12.22 36.14 17.89
CA VAL A 703 -12.00 36.07 16.43
C VAL A 703 -11.80 34.62 15.95
N PHE A 704 -11.18 33.76 16.77
CA PHE A 704 -10.98 32.35 16.40
C PHE A 704 -12.26 31.50 16.48
N SER A 705 -13.20 31.84 17.37
CA SER A 705 -14.46 31.09 17.55
C SER A 705 -15.57 31.36 16.52
N VAL A 706 -15.28 32.09 15.42
CA VAL A 706 -16.27 32.43 14.38
C VAL A 706 -15.93 31.82 13.02
N LEU A 707 -14.76 31.19 12.87
CA LEU A 707 -14.29 30.62 11.59
C LEU A 707 -14.46 29.10 11.45
N PHE A 708 -14.77 28.38 12.53
CA PHE A 708 -14.91 26.92 12.51
C PHE A 708 -16.02 26.44 13.46
N ASP A 709 -17.27 26.50 12.99
CA ASP A 709 -18.33 25.55 13.37
C ASP A 709 -19.46 25.59 12.32
N PRO A 710 -19.96 24.42 11.84
CA PRO A 710 -21.08 24.37 10.90
C PRO A 710 -22.42 24.32 11.63
N LEU A 711 -23.25 25.36 11.50
CA LEU A 711 -24.65 25.33 11.94
C LEU A 711 -25.59 24.79 10.84
N PRO A 712 -26.66 24.05 11.19
CA PRO A 712 -27.55 23.41 10.24
C PRO A 712 -28.51 24.41 9.53
N PRO A 713 -29.10 24.03 8.39
CA PRO A 713 -29.86 24.97 7.55
C PRO A 713 -31.32 25.13 8.02
N THR A 714 -31.71 26.37 8.33
CA THR A 714 -33.12 26.81 8.25
C THR A 714 -33.19 28.25 7.74
N PRO A 715 -34.19 28.61 6.92
CA PRO A 715 -34.25 29.91 6.25
C PRO A 715 -34.90 31.00 7.12
N ASN A 716 -34.33 32.21 7.11
CA ASN A 716 -35.04 33.49 6.94
C ASN A 716 -34.04 34.67 6.92
N GLU A 717 -34.44 35.74 6.25
CA GLU A 717 -33.65 36.97 6.11
C GLU A 717 -33.73 37.89 7.35
N GLU A 718 -32.91 38.95 7.32
CA GLU A 718 -32.92 40.13 8.22
C GLU A 718 -32.44 39.95 9.68
N SER A 719 -31.14 40.23 9.93
CA SER A 719 -30.70 41.49 10.58
C SER A 719 -29.23 41.47 11.05
N HIS A 720 -28.49 42.57 10.82
CA HIS A 720 -27.41 43.18 11.66
C HIS A 720 -26.45 44.07 10.83
N PRO A 721 -26.68 45.40 10.72
CA PRO A 721 -25.93 46.27 9.79
C PRO A 721 -24.49 46.68 10.18
N ASN A 722 -23.98 46.30 11.36
CA ASN A 722 -22.83 46.99 11.98
C ASN A 722 -21.44 46.37 11.76
N VAL A 723 -21.32 45.17 11.17
CA VAL A 723 -20.02 44.53 10.90
C VAL A 723 -19.33 45.13 9.66
N PHE A 724 -20.08 45.30 8.57
CA PHE A 724 -19.56 45.84 7.30
C PHE A 724 -19.01 47.28 7.41
N LYS A 725 -19.54 48.08 8.33
CA LYS A 725 -19.12 49.48 8.55
C LYS A 725 -17.75 49.60 9.24
N LYS A 726 -17.30 48.55 9.94
CA LYS A 726 -15.95 48.47 10.54
C LYS A 726 -14.89 48.00 9.53
N LEU A 727 -15.18 47.00 8.70
CA LEU A 727 -14.23 46.54 7.67
C LEU A 727 -13.89 47.62 6.63
N LYS A 728 -14.88 48.39 6.16
CA LYS A 728 -14.64 49.45 5.16
C LYS A 728 -13.71 50.59 5.63
N LYS A 729 -13.46 50.75 6.93
CA LYS A 729 -12.59 51.80 7.48
C LYS A 729 -11.12 51.38 7.61
N LEU A 730 -10.81 50.10 7.41
CA LEU A 730 -9.44 49.55 7.47
C LEU A 730 -8.78 49.41 6.09
N LEU A 731 -9.54 49.53 5.00
CA LEU A 731 -9.09 49.31 3.62
C LEU A 731 -9.00 50.60 2.78
N SER A 732 -9.09 51.78 3.40
CA SER A 732 -9.08 53.07 2.70
C SER A 732 -7.89 53.94 3.11
N TYR A 733 -6.71 53.66 2.55
CA TYR A 733 -5.55 54.55 2.56
C TYR A 733 -4.67 54.32 1.31
N ASP A 734 -5.23 54.63 0.14
CA ASP A 734 -4.44 54.88 -1.07
C ASP A 734 -3.92 56.33 -1.05
N LEU A 735 -2.64 56.51 -1.37
CA LEU A 735 -2.00 57.81 -1.58
C LEU A 735 -1.50 57.88 -3.03
N PHE A 736 -2.30 58.50 -3.89
CA PHE A 736 -1.93 58.96 -5.24
C PHE A 736 -0.78 60.02 -5.14
N ILE A 737 0.00 60.33 -6.20
CA ILE A 737 -0.39 61.24 -7.30
C ILE A 737 0.70 61.27 -8.41
N THR A 738 0.31 60.98 -9.68
CA THR A 738 0.74 61.54 -11.01
C THR A 738 2.24 61.63 -11.42
N SER A 739 2.68 61.73 -12.69
CA SER A 739 2.05 61.96 -14.03
C SER A 739 3.00 61.56 -15.19
N ASN A 740 2.43 61.25 -16.37
CA ASN A 740 2.97 61.34 -17.75
C ASN A 740 4.50 61.28 -18.01
N SER A 741 4.97 60.20 -18.64
CA SER A 741 5.66 60.24 -19.95
C SER A 741 5.90 58.82 -20.50
N SER A 742 6.19 58.74 -21.80
CA SER A 742 6.32 57.51 -22.61
C SER A 742 7.69 56.83 -22.53
N ASN A 743 7.72 55.51 -22.73
CA ASN A 743 8.87 54.62 -22.94
C ASN A 743 9.86 54.43 -21.77
N ILE A 744 9.70 53.32 -21.02
CA ILE A 744 10.77 52.61 -20.30
C ILE A 744 10.51 51.10 -20.40
N ASP A 745 11.58 50.30 -20.57
CA ASP A 745 11.57 48.85 -20.79
C ASP A 745 10.99 47.99 -19.65
N SER A 746 10.64 46.74 -19.98
CA SER A 746 10.01 45.77 -19.08
C SER A 746 10.95 45.02 -18.11
N ASP A 747 12.25 45.32 -18.11
CA ASP A 747 13.26 44.56 -17.31
C ASP A 747 13.54 45.12 -15.91
N THR A 748 12.81 46.15 -15.45
CA THR A 748 12.95 46.70 -14.09
C THR A 748 11.64 46.78 -13.33
N MET A 749 11.07 45.62 -12.95
CA MET A 749 9.91 45.54 -12.05
C MET A 749 10.12 44.61 -10.83
N TYR A 750 11.37 44.52 -10.34
CA TYR A 750 11.75 43.77 -9.14
C TYR A 750 12.48 44.62 -8.08
N GLU A 751 12.05 45.87 -7.85
CA GLU A 751 12.48 46.60 -6.65
C GLU A 751 11.41 47.56 -6.09
N ARG A 752 11.17 47.43 -4.76
CA ARG A 752 10.28 48.25 -3.89
C ARG A 752 8.77 47.94 -4.06
N PRO A 753 7.97 47.90 -2.97
CA PRO A 753 8.03 48.79 -1.80
C PRO A 753 8.61 48.17 -0.52
N MET A 754 9.86 48.52 -0.18
CA MET A 754 10.53 48.15 1.07
C MET A 754 10.86 49.37 1.94
N ASN A 755 9.89 50.24 2.21
CA ASN A 755 10.05 51.38 3.14
C ASN A 755 9.05 51.40 4.32
N GLY A 756 7.95 50.64 4.27
CA GLY A 756 7.09 50.39 5.44
C GLY A 756 7.53 49.18 6.28
N PHE A 757 8.19 48.20 5.65
CA PHE A 757 8.51 46.93 6.30
C PHE A 757 9.73 46.97 7.22
N ALA A 758 10.63 47.95 7.07
CA ALA A 758 11.87 48.04 7.85
C ALA A 758 11.61 48.04 9.38
N ASN A 759 10.57 48.76 9.82
CA ASN A 759 10.26 48.97 11.24
C ASN A 759 9.24 47.97 11.84
N ALA A 760 8.80 46.95 11.08
CA ALA A 760 7.88 45.93 11.61
C ALA A 760 8.59 44.93 12.54
N ASP A 761 7.84 44.39 13.50
CA ASP A 761 8.31 43.39 14.46
C ASP A 761 8.86 42.11 13.77
N PRO A 762 9.98 41.51 14.25
CA PRO A 762 10.53 40.28 13.67
C PRO A 762 9.53 39.11 13.56
N LEU A 763 8.62 38.93 14.53
CA LEU A 763 7.58 37.90 14.49
C LEU A 763 6.52 38.20 13.43
N PHE A 764 6.17 39.47 13.23
CA PHE A 764 5.27 39.87 12.15
C PHE A 764 5.90 39.65 10.78
N LYS A 765 7.19 39.99 10.61
CA LYS A 765 7.97 39.71 9.39
C LYS A 765 8.06 38.21 9.10
N ALA A 766 8.36 37.39 10.11
CA ALA A 766 8.46 35.94 9.97
C ALA A 766 7.11 35.29 9.62
N SER A 767 6.02 35.67 10.31
CA SER A 767 4.68 35.19 9.97
C SER A 767 4.22 35.64 8.59
N PHE A 768 4.51 36.88 8.18
CA PHE A 768 4.13 37.39 6.86
C PHE A 768 4.91 36.69 5.73
N CYS A 769 6.21 36.46 5.90
CA CYS A 769 7.02 35.68 4.95
C CYS A 769 6.61 34.21 4.90
N ASN A 770 6.36 33.57 6.04
CA ASN A 770 5.91 32.17 6.07
C ASN A 770 4.50 32.02 5.48
N PHE A 771 3.60 32.99 5.69
CA PHE A 771 2.30 33.02 5.04
C PHE A 771 2.45 33.18 3.52
N PHE A 772 3.29 34.09 3.04
CA PHE A 772 3.59 34.24 1.61
C PHE A 772 4.20 32.96 1.00
N LEU A 773 5.22 32.37 1.62
CA LEU A 773 5.93 31.17 1.13
C LEU A 773 5.10 29.87 1.26
N ALA A 774 4.13 29.82 2.19
CA ALA A 774 3.16 28.74 2.24
C ALA A 774 2.06 28.90 1.17
N TYR A 775 1.63 30.14 0.91
CA TYR A 775 0.56 30.44 -0.05
C TYR A 775 1.01 30.37 -1.51
N PHE A 776 2.27 30.70 -1.82
CA PHE A 776 2.80 30.59 -3.19
C PHE A 776 3.25 29.17 -3.55
N ASN A 777 3.91 28.41 -2.66
CA ASN A 777 4.39 27.05 -2.98
C ASN A 777 3.29 25.98 -3.17
N ARG A 778 2.01 26.27 -2.96
CA ARG A 778 0.92 25.35 -3.35
C ARG A 778 0.50 25.49 -4.82
N ARG A 779 0.83 26.61 -5.47
CA ARG A 779 0.34 26.94 -6.81
C ARG A 779 1.24 26.33 -7.88
N MET A 780 0.80 25.21 -8.46
CA MET A 780 1.49 24.64 -9.63
C MET A 780 1.20 25.45 -10.90
N HIS A 781 2.20 25.53 -11.78
CA HIS A 781 2.07 26.02 -13.14
C HIS A 781 2.51 24.92 -14.12
N SER A 782 1.72 24.67 -15.17
CA SER A 782 1.96 23.59 -16.14
C SER A 782 1.90 24.11 -17.58
N LYS A 783 2.83 23.68 -18.45
CA LYS A 783 2.75 24.04 -19.89
C LYS A 783 1.46 23.51 -20.52
N VAL A 784 1.08 22.26 -20.23
CA VAL A 784 -0.19 21.68 -20.67
C VAL A 784 -0.87 20.91 -19.55
N VAL A 785 -2.15 21.20 -19.32
CA VAL A 785 -3.04 20.41 -18.46
C VAL A 785 -4.09 19.68 -19.29
N ILE A 786 -4.32 18.42 -18.97
CA ILE A 786 -5.37 17.58 -19.56
C ILE A 786 -6.36 17.26 -18.45
N ILE A 787 -7.65 17.46 -18.69
CA ILE A 787 -8.71 17.22 -17.70
C ILE A 787 -9.61 16.12 -18.22
N GLY A 788 -9.50 14.92 -17.64
CA GLY A 788 -10.22 13.72 -18.04
C GLY A 788 -9.29 12.59 -18.50
N SER A 789 -9.59 11.37 -18.05
CA SER A 789 -8.79 10.15 -18.21
C SER A 789 -9.34 9.16 -19.23
N GLY A 790 -10.26 9.57 -20.11
CA GLY A 790 -10.71 8.71 -21.21
C GLY A 790 -9.63 8.44 -22.27
N PRO A 791 -9.93 7.65 -23.31
CA PRO A 791 -9.00 7.39 -24.43
C PRO A 791 -8.43 8.67 -25.07
N SER A 792 -9.21 9.76 -25.14
CA SER A 792 -8.76 11.07 -25.61
C SER A 792 -7.70 11.70 -24.70
N GLY A 793 -7.89 11.66 -23.39
CA GLY A 793 -6.97 12.24 -22.41
C GLY A 793 -5.61 11.55 -22.42
N HIS A 794 -5.60 10.22 -22.32
CA HIS A 794 -4.34 9.46 -22.38
C HIS A 794 -3.63 9.58 -23.73
N THR A 795 -4.36 9.61 -24.84
CA THR A 795 -3.72 9.80 -26.16
C THR A 795 -3.10 11.20 -26.28
N ALA A 796 -3.77 12.25 -25.82
CA ALA A 796 -3.18 13.59 -25.75
C ALA A 796 -1.89 13.59 -24.88
N ALA A 797 -1.94 12.94 -23.71
CA ALA A 797 -0.82 12.82 -22.78
C ALA A 797 0.39 12.08 -23.40
N ILE A 798 0.17 11.01 -24.17
CA ILE A 798 1.22 10.28 -24.87
C ILE A 798 1.93 11.16 -25.91
N TYR A 799 1.17 11.91 -26.71
CA TYR A 799 1.76 12.76 -27.75
C TYR A 799 2.51 13.96 -27.17
N LEU A 800 1.96 14.61 -26.14
CA LEU A 800 2.59 15.73 -25.44
C LEU A 800 3.82 15.30 -24.62
N GLY A 801 3.78 14.12 -24.01
CA GLY A 801 4.93 13.52 -23.34
C GLY A 801 6.07 13.20 -24.31
N ARG A 802 5.74 12.64 -25.49
CA ARG A 802 6.71 12.43 -26.60
C ARG A 802 7.32 13.73 -27.13
N ALA A 803 6.59 14.85 -27.05
CA ALA A 803 7.08 16.19 -27.35
C ALA A 803 7.90 16.83 -26.19
N GLN A 804 8.16 16.10 -25.10
CA GLN A 804 8.90 16.55 -23.92
C GLN A 804 8.25 17.75 -23.19
N LEU A 805 6.93 17.93 -23.34
CA LEU A 805 6.17 19.01 -22.70
C LEU A 805 5.69 18.69 -21.27
N SER A 806 6.02 17.50 -20.76
CA SER A 806 5.67 17.01 -19.41
C SER A 806 4.22 17.33 -19.00
N PRO A 807 3.21 16.85 -19.77
CA PRO A 807 1.81 17.22 -19.56
C PRO A 807 1.29 16.67 -18.23
N VAL A 808 0.44 17.45 -17.56
CA VAL A 808 -0.25 17.04 -16.33
C VAL A 808 -1.68 16.61 -16.66
N LEU A 809 -2.04 15.35 -16.41
CA LEU A 809 -3.38 14.80 -16.61
C LEU A 809 -4.10 14.62 -15.28
N TYR A 810 -5.23 15.31 -15.10
CA TYR A 810 -6.15 15.11 -13.99
C TYR A 810 -7.19 14.06 -14.37
N GLU A 811 -7.21 12.94 -13.64
CA GLU A 811 -8.01 11.78 -14.01
C GLU A 811 -9.41 11.72 -13.37
N GLY A 812 -9.66 12.49 -12.31
CA GLY A 812 -10.92 12.56 -11.56
C GLY A 812 -11.10 11.46 -10.51
N MET A 813 -11.53 11.82 -9.30
CA MET A 813 -11.90 10.85 -8.26
C MET A 813 -13.38 10.49 -8.35
N LEU A 814 -13.70 9.40 -9.07
CA LEU A 814 -15.10 9.02 -9.37
C LEU A 814 -15.92 10.13 -10.05
N ALA A 815 -15.26 10.98 -10.84
CA ALA A 815 -15.89 12.13 -11.48
C ALA A 815 -17.05 11.70 -12.40
N ASN A 816 -18.21 12.32 -12.22
CA ASN A 816 -19.48 11.94 -12.86
C ASN A 816 -19.92 10.47 -12.63
N GLY A 817 -19.44 9.82 -11.55
CA GLY A 817 -19.78 8.45 -11.20
C GLY A 817 -18.97 7.36 -11.89
N PHE A 818 -17.90 7.70 -12.62
CA PHE A 818 -17.04 6.74 -13.32
C PHE A 818 -15.64 6.67 -12.73
N ALA A 819 -15.07 5.46 -12.68
CA ALA A 819 -13.68 5.25 -12.29
C ALA A 819 -12.70 6.00 -13.25
N PRO A 820 -11.47 6.30 -12.79
CA PRO A 820 -10.45 6.86 -13.67
C PRO A 820 -10.22 5.96 -14.89
N GLY A 821 -10.26 6.54 -16.09
CA GLY A 821 -10.39 5.83 -17.35
C GLY A 821 -11.73 6.08 -18.07
N GLY A 822 -12.71 6.66 -17.36
CA GLY A 822 -14.03 7.02 -17.92
C GLY A 822 -14.90 5.81 -18.26
N GLN A 823 -15.91 5.99 -19.12
CA GLN A 823 -16.90 4.93 -19.42
C GLN A 823 -16.29 3.60 -19.90
N LEU A 824 -15.13 3.60 -20.59
CA LEU A 824 -14.53 2.38 -21.12
C LEU A 824 -14.04 1.41 -20.02
N THR A 825 -13.79 1.91 -18.79
CA THR A 825 -13.53 1.06 -17.60
C THR A 825 -14.70 0.18 -17.19
N THR A 826 -15.88 0.43 -17.75
CA THR A 826 -17.11 -0.29 -17.43
C THR A 826 -17.63 -1.15 -18.59
N THR A 827 -16.88 -1.19 -19.70
CA THR A 827 -17.11 -2.09 -20.84
C THR A 827 -16.45 -3.43 -20.58
N SER A 828 -17.15 -4.53 -20.88
CA SER A 828 -16.58 -5.88 -20.83
C SER A 828 -15.60 -6.08 -21.99
N ASP A 829 -16.07 -6.55 -23.15
CA ASP A 829 -15.22 -6.84 -24.30
C ASP A 829 -15.17 -5.66 -25.28
N VAL A 830 -13.96 -5.24 -25.66
CA VAL A 830 -13.69 -4.19 -26.66
C VAL A 830 -13.14 -4.85 -27.93
N GLU A 831 -14.04 -5.26 -28.82
CA GLU A 831 -13.71 -5.85 -30.13
C GLU A 831 -13.43 -4.80 -31.22
N ASN A 832 -13.76 -3.52 -30.96
CA ASN A 832 -13.75 -2.43 -31.95
C ASN A 832 -12.54 -1.48 -31.85
N TYR A 833 -11.50 -1.85 -31.08
CA TYR A 833 -10.25 -1.08 -30.99
C TYR A 833 -9.10 -1.83 -31.69
N PRO A 834 -8.41 -1.22 -32.68
CA PRO A 834 -7.39 -1.92 -33.46
C PRO A 834 -6.15 -2.27 -32.61
N GLY A 835 -5.55 -3.43 -32.91
CA GLY A 835 -4.38 -3.97 -32.21
C GLY A 835 -4.67 -5.19 -31.34
N PHE A 836 -5.95 -5.50 -31.11
CA PHE A 836 -6.40 -6.62 -30.28
C PHE A 836 -7.27 -7.58 -31.12
N PRO A 837 -6.68 -8.59 -31.78
CA PRO A 837 -7.39 -9.43 -32.75
C PRO A 837 -8.49 -10.28 -32.11
N ASP A 838 -8.33 -10.65 -30.84
CA ASP A 838 -9.30 -11.41 -30.03
C ASP A 838 -10.17 -10.48 -29.15
N GLY A 839 -10.09 -9.16 -29.34
CA GLY A 839 -10.63 -8.16 -28.42
C GLY A 839 -9.76 -7.93 -27.19
N ILE A 840 -10.17 -7.00 -26.33
CA ILE A 840 -9.52 -6.71 -25.04
C ILE A 840 -10.55 -6.22 -24.01
N LEU A 841 -10.34 -6.53 -22.72
CA LEU A 841 -11.20 -5.99 -21.67
C LEU A 841 -11.08 -4.46 -21.55
N GLY A 842 -12.22 -3.77 -21.40
CA GLY A 842 -12.26 -2.30 -21.27
C GLY A 842 -11.34 -1.72 -20.19
N PRO A 843 -11.35 -2.23 -18.94
CA PRO A 843 -10.37 -1.87 -17.90
C PRO A 843 -8.92 -2.08 -18.33
N SER A 844 -8.60 -3.22 -18.94
CA SER A 844 -7.23 -3.58 -19.34
C SER A 844 -6.69 -2.67 -20.45
N LEU A 845 -7.57 -2.24 -21.37
CA LEU A 845 -7.23 -1.27 -22.42
C LEU A 845 -6.95 0.12 -21.82
N MET A 846 -7.76 0.57 -20.87
CA MET A 846 -7.51 1.85 -20.19
C MET A 846 -6.24 1.83 -19.34
N GLU A 847 -5.95 0.73 -18.66
CA GLU A 847 -4.69 0.56 -17.92
C GLU A 847 -3.47 0.53 -18.84
N ALA A 848 -3.58 -0.09 -20.03
CA ALA A 848 -2.54 -0.02 -21.05
C ALA A 848 -2.30 1.43 -21.52
N PHE A 849 -3.36 2.22 -21.74
CA PHE A 849 -3.23 3.65 -22.05
C PHE A 849 -2.58 4.44 -20.92
N ARG A 850 -2.92 4.16 -19.65
CA ARG A 850 -2.29 4.79 -18.48
C ARG A 850 -0.79 4.55 -18.46
N LYS A 851 -0.37 3.27 -18.44
CA LYS A 851 1.04 2.87 -18.41
C LYS A 851 1.81 3.47 -19.59
N GLN A 852 1.18 3.58 -20.76
CA GLN A 852 1.78 4.23 -21.92
C GLN A 852 1.94 5.75 -21.76
N SER A 853 0.96 6.46 -21.20
CA SER A 853 1.07 7.90 -20.90
C SER A 853 2.21 8.19 -19.93
N GLU A 854 2.27 7.46 -18.81
CA GLU A 854 3.31 7.62 -17.78
C GLU A 854 4.72 7.29 -18.33
N LYS A 855 4.82 6.23 -19.15
CA LYS A 855 6.08 5.84 -19.83
C LYS A 855 6.63 6.96 -20.72
N TYR A 856 5.78 7.76 -21.35
CA TYR A 856 6.20 8.90 -22.17
C TYR A 856 6.30 10.22 -21.41
N GLY A 857 6.20 10.22 -20.07
CA GLY A 857 6.49 11.40 -19.24
C GLY A 857 5.29 12.30 -18.95
N ALA A 858 4.06 11.80 -19.10
CA ALA A 858 2.90 12.47 -18.53
C ALA A 858 2.86 12.27 -17.00
N GLN A 859 2.57 13.34 -16.26
CA GLN A 859 2.27 13.28 -14.83
C GLN A 859 0.76 13.08 -14.67
N ILE A 860 0.33 11.98 -14.03
CA ILE A 860 -1.09 11.71 -13.80
C ILE A 860 -1.42 12.00 -12.33
N ILE A 861 -2.48 12.78 -12.11
CA ILE A 861 -2.94 13.23 -10.78
C ILE A 861 -4.37 12.73 -10.55
N THR A 862 -4.53 11.88 -9.54
CA THR A 862 -5.82 11.32 -9.09
C THR A 862 -6.64 12.34 -8.30
N ASP A 863 -7.09 13.39 -8.98
CA ASP A 863 -7.92 14.46 -8.42
C ASP A 863 -8.89 15.00 -9.49
N THR A 864 -9.98 15.63 -9.05
CA THR A 864 -11.00 16.25 -9.91
C THR A 864 -10.73 17.74 -10.02
N VAL A 865 -10.74 18.31 -11.23
CA VAL A 865 -10.72 19.77 -11.40
C VAL A 865 -12.14 20.32 -11.18
N SER A 866 -12.37 21.01 -10.07
CA SER A 866 -13.69 21.51 -9.68
C SER A 866 -14.04 22.87 -10.31
N ARG A 867 -13.03 23.70 -10.59
CA ARG A 867 -13.21 25.02 -11.25
C ARG A 867 -12.10 25.29 -12.27
N LEU A 868 -12.47 25.95 -13.36
CA LEU A 868 -11.59 26.40 -14.43
C LEU A 868 -12.00 27.83 -14.84
N ASP A 869 -11.04 28.71 -15.05
CA ASP A 869 -11.20 30.09 -15.51
C ASP A 869 -10.38 30.27 -16.80
N LEU A 870 -11.11 30.44 -17.91
CA LEU A 870 -10.60 30.57 -19.27
C LEU A 870 -10.49 32.04 -19.74
N SER A 871 -10.75 33.02 -18.86
CA SER A 871 -10.83 34.44 -19.24
C SER A 871 -9.50 35.05 -19.70
N LYS A 872 -8.36 34.50 -19.25
CA LYS A 872 -7.02 34.98 -19.59
C LYS A 872 -6.00 33.84 -19.52
N ARG A 873 -4.98 33.85 -20.40
CA ARG A 873 -3.80 32.97 -20.33
C ARG A 873 -2.67 33.58 -19.47
N PRO A 874 -1.90 32.78 -18.71
CA PRO A 874 -2.15 31.36 -18.43
C PRO A 874 -3.46 31.17 -17.66
N PHE A 875 -4.23 30.15 -18.06
CA PHE A 875 -5.54 29.83 -17.49
C PHE A 875 -5.39 29.43 -16.02
N LYS A 876 -6.47 29.54 -15.25
CA LYS A 876 -6.46 29.18 -13.83
C LYS A 876 -7.40 28.02 -13.56
N TYR A 877 -7.01 27.12 -12.68
CA TYR A 877 -7.85 26.01 -12.28
C TYR A 877 -7.66 25.65 -10.81
N TRP A 878 -8.65 24.95 -10.25
CA TRP A 878 -8.71 24.54 -8.85
C TRP A 878 -9.16 23.08 -8.77
N CYS A 879 -8.62 22.35 -7.81
CA CYS A 879 -8.89 20.92 -7.64
C CYS A 879 -9.81 20.69 -6.43
N GLU A 880 -10.62 19.64 -6.47
CA GLU A 880 -11.62 19.29 -5.46
C GLU A 880 -10.98 18.97 -4.10
N SER A 881 -9.75 18.43 -4.10
CA SER A 881 -9.00 18.17 -2.86
C SER A 881 -8.56 19.43 -2.08
N ASP A 882 -8.36 20.58 -2.75
CA ASP A 882 -8.00 21.87 -2.13
C ASP A 882 -8.44 23.06 -3.02
N GLU A 883 -9.72 23.41 -2.96
CA GLU A 883 -10.28 24.54 -3.71
C GLU A 883 -9.70 25.92 -3.32
N SER A 884 -8.92 26.00 -2.24
CA SER A 884 -8.24 27.22 -1.82
C SER A 884 -7.03 27.57 -2.71
N VAL A 885 -6.53 26.59 -3.47
CA VAL A 885 -5.31 26.70 -4.26
C VAL A 885 -5.61 26.94 -5.74
N CYS A 886 -5.13 28.07 -6.25
CA CYS A 886 -5.21 28.43 -7.66
C CYS A 886 -3.96 27.93 -8.40
N HIS A 887 -4.11 26.88 -9.19
CA HIS A 887 -3.12 26.43 -10.16
C HIS A 887 -3.24 27.22 -11.47
N THR A 888 -2.24 27.10 -12.36
CA THR A 888 -2.27 27.73 -13.69
C THR A 888 -1.75 26.84 -14.80
N ALA A 889 -2.20 27.07 -16.04
CA ALA A 889 -1.72 26.36 -17.22
C ALA A 889 -1.64 27.25 -18.47
N ASP A 890 -0.59 27.09 -19.27
CA ASP A 890 -0.50 27.81 -20.56
C ASP A 890 -1.52 27.27 -21.57
N VAL A 891 -1.76 25.96 -21.58
CA VAL A 891 -2.72 25.29 -22.45
C VAL A 891 -3.53 24.28 -21.64
N VAL A 892 -4.83 24.17 -21.96
CA VAL A 892 -5.73 23.20 -21.34
C VAL A 892 -6.45 22.37 -22.41
N ILE A 893 -6.45 21.05 -22.25
CA ILE A 893 -7.22 20.10 -23.06
C ILE A 893 -8.33 19.51 -22.20
N LEU A 894 -9.60 19.80 -22.52
CA LEU A 894 -10.74 19.16 -21.87
C LEU A 894 -11.06 17.84 -22.58
N ALA A 895 -10.99 16.75 -21.82
CA ALA A 895 -11.19 15.37 -22.24
C ALA A 895 -12.17 14.61 -21.32
N THR A 896 -13.06 15.34 -20.64
CA THR A 896 -14.04 14.82 -19.65
C THR A 896 -15.13 13.93 -20.24
N GLY A 897 -15.26 13.89 -21.56
CA GLY A 897 -16.20 13.02 -22.29
C GLY A 897 -17.67 13.42 -22.15
N ALA A 898 -18.54 12.43 -22.25
CA ALA A 898 -19.99 12.52 -22.08
C ALA A 898 -20.50 11.29 -21.32
N TYR A 899 -21.72 11.35 -20.79
CA TYR A 899 -22.40 10.23 -20.15
C TYR A 899 -23.81 10.04 -20.72
N ALA A 900 -24.28 8.79 -20.75
CA ALA A 900 -25.61 8.48 -21.25
C ALA A 900 -26.73 9.03 -20.34
N ARG A 901 -27.80 9.53 -20.95
CA ARG A 901 -29.02 9.85 -20.20
C ARG A 901 -29.66 8.55 -19.71
N ARG A 902 -30.09 8.53 -18.45
CA ARG A 902 -30.80 7.43 -17.80
C ARG A 902 -32.31 7.67 -17.76
N LEU A 903 -33.10 6.62 -17.54
CA LEU A 903 -34.56 6.72 -17.36
C LEU A 903 -34.95 6.89 -15.88
N ASN A 904 -34.04 6.62 -14.95
CA ASN A 904 -34.24 6.67 -13.50
C ASN A 904 -35.38 5.75 -13.03
N ILE A 905 -35.38 4.50 -13.54
CA ILE A 905 -36.39 3.48 -13.23
C ILE A 905 -35.89 2.47 -12.18
N PRO A 906 -36.78 1.90 -11.34
CA PRO A 906 -36.45 0.76 -10.49
C PRO A 906 -35.76 -0.38 -11.26
N GLY A 907 -34.68 -0.91 -10.68
CA GLY A 907 -33.83 -1.92 -11.30
C GLY A 907 -32.74 -1.38 -12.24
N GLU A 908 -32.76 -0.10 -12.63
CA GLU A 908 -31.76 0.47 -13.54
C GLU A 908 -30.33 0.36 -13.00
N GLU A 909 -30.08 0.77 -11.76
CA GLU A 909 -28.74 0.67 -11.12
C GLU A 909 -28.27 -0.77 -10.89
N ILE A 910 -29.19 -1.74 -10.75
CA ILE A 910 -28.86 -3.15 -10.55
C ILE A 910 -28.41 -3.80 -11.87
N TYR A 911 -29.07 -3.43 -12.97
CA TYR A 911 -28.91 -4.05 -14.27
C TYR A 911 -28.11 -3.21 -15.28
N TRP A 912 -27.61 -2.04 -14.88
CA TRP A 912 -26.64 -1.26 -15.66
C TRP A 912 -25.41 -2.11 -15.97
N GLN A 913 -25.06 -2.24 -17.25
CA GLN A 913 -24.02 -3.15 -17.79
C GLN A 913 -24.24 -4.64 -17.49
N ARG A 914 -25.41 -5.01 -16.96
CA ARG A 914 -25.85 -6.38 -16.68
C ARG A 914 -27.20 -6.68 -17.35
N GLY A 915 -27.34 -6.19 -18.58
CA GLY A 915 -28.56 -6.25 -19.38
C GLY A 915 -29.11 -4.89 -19.81
N ILE A 916 -28.65 -3.78 -19.21
CA ILE A 916 -28.94 -2.42 -19.68
C ILE A 916 -27.65 -1.81 -20.25
N SER A 917 -27.73 -1.22 -21.45
CA SER A 917 -26.61 -0.54 -22.14
C SER A 917 -27.08 0.79 -22.74
N ALA A 918 -26.14 1.68 -23.04
CA ALA A 918 -26.37 2.92 -23.77
C ALA A 918 -25.54 3.03 -25.07
N CYS A 919 -24.88 1.94 -25.50
CA CYS A 919 -24.17 1.87 -26.77
C CYS A 919 -24.40 0.52 -27.46
N ALA A 920 -25.41 0.44 -28.34
CA ALA A 920 -25.66 -0.77 -29.11
C ALA A 920 -24.48 -1.21 -29.99
N VAL A 921 -23.65 -0.27 -30.46
CA VAL A 921 -22.47 -0.57 -31.31
C VAL A 921 -21.31 -1.18 -30.49
N CYS A 922 -21.18 -0.76 -29.24
CA CYS A 922 -20.14 -1.24 -28.32
C CYS A 922 -20.53 -2.62 -27.77
N ASP A 923 -21.70 -2.72 -27.15
CA ASP A 923 -22.05 -3.89 -26.35
C ASP A 923 -22.95 -4.88 -27.11
N GLY A 924 -23.60 -4.48 -28.19
CA GLY A 924 -24.68 -5.26 -28.83
C GLY A 924 -24.24 -6.58 -29.48
N ALA A 925 -22.94 -6.78 -29.68
CA ALA A 925 -22.37 -8.05 -30.14
C ALA A 925 -22.12 -9.05 -28.98
N ALA A 926 -22.13 -8.60 -27.72
CA ALA A 926 -21.71 -9.38 -26.56
C ALA A 926 -22.57 -10.65 -26.37
N PRO A 927 -21.99 -11.74 -25.81
CA PRO A 927 -22.65 -13.04 -25.70
C PRO A 927 -24.04 -13.01 -25.00
N ILE A 928 -24.25 -12.09 -24.07
CA ILE A 928 -25.52 -11.95 -23.32
C ILE A 928 -26.70 -11.44 -24.17
N PHE A 929 -26.43 -10.75 -25.29
CA PHE A 929 -27.45 -10.19 -26.18
C PHE A 929 -27.63 -10.98 -27.47
N ARG A 930 -26.65 -11.83 -27.83
CA ARG A 930 -26.65 -12.63 -29.06
C ARG A 930 -27.76 -13.68 -29.03
N ASP A 931 -28.49 -13.77 -30.14
CA ASP A 931 -29.66 -14.63 -30.39
C ASP A 931 -30.84 -14.43 -29.40
N ARG A 932 -30.90 -13.27 -28.72
CA ARG A 932 -31.97 -12.93 -27.78
C ARG A 932 -32.90 -11.82 -28.29
N PRO A 933 -34.14 -11.72 -27.75
CA PRO A 933 -34.97 -10.54 -27.94
C PRO A 933 -34.42 -9.36 -27.12
N LEU A 934 -34.28 -8.20 -27.76
CA LEU A 934 -33.74 -6.98 -27.15
C LEU A 934 -34.77 -5.83 -27.27
N ALA A 935 -34.68 -4.83 -26.40
CA ALA A 935 -35.45 -3.59 -26.47
C ALA A 935 -34.54 -2.38 -26.67
N VAL A 936 -34.99 -1.38 -27.42
CA VAL A 936 -34.34 -0.07 -27.59
C VAL A 936 -35.33 1.00 -27.15
N VAL A 937 -34.92 1.92 -26.28
CA VAL A 937 -35.74 3.06 -25.88
C VAL A 937 -35.30 4.29 -26.65
N GLY A 938 -36.22 4.90 -27.40
CA GLY A 938 -35.91 6.11 -28.15
C GLY A 938 -36.90 6.41 -29.28
N GLY A 939 -36.45 7.24 -30.22
CA GLY A 939 -37.24 7.55 -31.41
C GLY A 939 -36.66 8.62 -32.33
N GLY A 940 -35.41 9.07 -32.10
CA GLY A 940 -34.64 9.84 -33.09
C GLY A 940 -33.82 8.91 -34.00
N ASP A 941 -32.99 9.47 -34.87
CA ASP A 941 -32.16 8.68 -35.79
C ASP A 941 -31.24 7.69 -35.08
N SER A 942 -30.60 8.07 -33.96
CA SER A 942 -29.76 7.13 -33.18
C SER A 942 -30.54 5.89 -32.73
N ALA A 943 -31.79 6.04 -32.30
CA ALA A 943 -32.63 4.90 -31.92
C ALA A 943 -33.00 4.02 -33.11
N ALA A 944 -33.08 4.59 -34.31
CA ALA A 944 -33.28 3.83 -35.54
C ALA A 944 -32.02 3.08 -35.96
N GLU A 945 -30.87 3.75 -35.93
CA GLU A 945 -29.55 3.17 -36.25
C GLU A 945 -29.19 2.04 -35.29
N GLU A 946 -29.31 2.25 -33.98
CA GLU A 946 -29.07 1.24 -32.95
C GLU A 946 -30.05 0.05 -33.07
N SER A 947 -31.35 0.31 -33.29
CA SER A 947 -32.32 -0.77 -33.49
C SER A 947 -31.97 -1.63 -34.71
N ILE A 948 -31.58 -1.01 -35.83
CA ILE A 948 -31.18 -1.72 -37.06
C ILE A 948 -29.86 -2.47 -36.86
N PHE A 949 -28.89 -1.88 -36.15
CA PHE A 949 -27.61 -2.53 -35.85
C PHE A 949 -27.81 -3.81 -35.02
N LEU A 950 -28.63 -3.75 -33.97
CA LEU A 950 -28.92 -4.90 -33.09
C LEU A 950 -29.59 -6.07 -33.82
N THR A 951 -30.29 -5.86 -34.93
CA THR A 951 -30.93 -6.97 -35.69
C THR A 951 -29.93 -8.00 -36.25
N ARG A 952 -28.65 -7.63 -36.33
CA ARG A 952 -27.54 -8.52 -36.71
C ARG A 952 -27.30 -9.63 -35.68
N TYR A 953 -27.53 -9.33 -34.40
CA TYR A 953 -27.25 -10.23 -33.28
C TYR A 953 -28.52 -10.69 -32.57
N ALA A 954 -29.58 -9.88 -32.56
CA ALA A 954 -30.85 -10.19 -31.90
C ALA A 954 -31.73 -11.14 -32.73
N THR A 955 -32.52 -11.96 -32.05
CA THR A 955 -33.66 -12.66 -32.68
C THR A 955 -34.81 -11.70 -33.00
N LYS A 956 -35.02 -10.69 -32.16
CA LYS A 956 -36.02 -9.62 -32.37
C LYS A 956 -35.64 -8.35 -31.63
N VAL A 957 -36.00 -7.17 -32.16
CA VAL A 957 -35.75 -5.87 -31.53
C VAL A 957 -37.05 -5.10 -31.32
N TYR A 958 -37.35 -4.73 -30.09
CA TYR A 958 -38.52 -3.94 -29.70
C TYR A 958 -38.14 -2.46 -29.54
N LEU A 959 -38.55 -1.60 -30.46
CA LEU A 959 -38.33 -0.15 -30.35
C LEU A 959 -39.46 0.51 -29.56
N LEU A 960 -39.16 0.91 -28.33
CA LEU A 960 -40.09 1.55 -27.39
C LEU A 960 -40.13 3.06 -27.62
N VAL A 961 -41.24 3.55 -28.18
CA VAL A 961 -41.44 4.97 -28.51
C VAL A 961 -42.51 5.56 -27.59
N ARG A 962 -42.14 6.54 -26.75
CA ARG A 962 -43.05 7.20 -25.80
C ARG A 962 -44.19 8.06 -26.41
N ARG A 963 -44.37 8.02 -27.73
CA ARG A 963 -45.35 8.78 -28.52
C ARG A 963 -45.88 7.90 -29.66
N ASP A 964 -46.83 8.40 -30.42
CA ASP A 964 -47.41 7.81 -31.63
C ASP A 964 -46.64 8.11 -32.93
N LYS A 965 -45.45 8.73 -32.82
CA LYS A 965 -44.61 9.10 -33.97
C LYS A 965 -43.12 9.08 -33.64
N LEU A 966 -42.31 8.79 -34.65
CA LEU A 966 -40.85 8.93 -34.61
C LEU A 966 -40.44 10.40 -34.81
N ARG A 967 -39.28 10.76 -34.26
CA ARG A 967 -38.50 11.97 -34.54
C ARG A 967 -37.39 11.70 -35.57
N ALA A 968 -37.07 10.43 -35.82
CA ALA A 968 -36.10 10.01 -36.83
C ALA A 968 -36.45 10.58 -38.22
N SER A 969 -35.42 10.82 -39.02
CA SER A 969 -35.54 11.23 -40.42
C SER A 969 -36.45 10.27 -41.21
N PRO A 970 -37.15 10.74 -42.27
CA PRO A 970 -38.04 9.89 -43.06
C PRO A 970 -37.36 8.62 -43.61
N ILE A 971 -36.08 8.72 -43.96
CA ILE A 971 -35.29 7.59 -44.48
C ILE A 971 -35.05 6.55 -43.37
N MET A 972 -34.67 6.96 -42.15
CA MET A 972 -34.49 6.03 -41.04
C MET A 972 -35.80 5.43 -40.56
N ALA A 973 -36.88 6.22 -40.48
CA ALA A 973 -38.21 5.71 -40.18
C ALA A 973 -38.67 4.65 -41.19
N ASN A 974 -38.48 4.89 -42.50
CA ASN A 974 -38.80 3.91 -43.53
C ASN A 974 -37.94 2.64 -43.43
N ARG A 975 -36.66 2.73 -43.04
CA ARG A 975 -35.82 1.55 -42.77
C ARG A 975 -36.36 0.72 -41.61
N LEU A 976 -36.82 1.35 -40.53
CA LEU A 976 -37.44 0.65 -39.40
C LEU A 976 -38.73 -0.06 -39.79
N PHE A 977 -39.64 0.62 -40.50
CA PHE A 977 -40.95 0.05 -40.89
C PHE A 977 -40.84 -1.17 -41.81
N ASN A 978 -39.78 -1.25 -42.62
CA ASN A 978 -39.56 -2.38 -43.54
C ASN A 978 -38.69 -3.51 -42.94
N HIS A 979 -38.22 -3.41 -41.69
CA HIS A 979 -37.30 -4.39 -41.12
C HIS A 979 -38.03 -5.49 -40.33
N HIS A 980 -38.13 -6.69 -40.91
CA HIS A 980 -38.88 -7.83 -40.35
C HIS A 980 -38.55 -8.24 -38.90
N LYS A 981 -37.32 -8.05 -38.41
CA LYS A 981 -36.95 -8.28 -37.00
C LYS A 981 -37.34 -7.16 -36.00
N ILE A 982 -37.83 -6.02 -36.46
CA ILE A 982 -38.10 -4.85 -35.61
C ILE A 982 -39.61 -4.70 -35.37
N GLU A 983 -40.01 -4.58 -34.11
CA GLU A 983 -41.38 -4.24 -33.71
C GLU A 983 -41.37 -2.89 -32.99
N ILE A 984 -42.22 -1.96 -33.41
CA ILE A 984 -42.30 -0.61 -32.81
C ILE A 984 -43.48 -0.56 -31.85
N LEU A 985 -43.19 -0.41 -30.56
CA LEU A 985 -44.20 -0.25 -29.52
C LEU A 985 -44.44 1.25 -29.27
N TRP A 986 -45.48 1.77 -29.92
CA TRP A 986 -45.91 3.16 -29.81
C TRP A 986 -46.52 3.48 -28.45
N ASN A 987 -46.46 4.75 -28.07
CA ASN A 987 -46.96 5.28 -26.79
C ASN A 987 -46.46 4.48 -25.57
N THR A 988 -45.29 3.84 -25.66
CA THR A 988 -44.81 2.90 -24.65
C THR A 988 -43.61 3.47 -23.90
N VAL A 989 -43.62 3.33 -22.58
CA VAL A 989 -42.52 3.70 -21.68
C VAL A 989 -42.13 2.51 -20.81
N VAL A 990 -40.86 2.44 -20.41
CA VAL A 990 -40.39 1.47 -19.40
C VAL A 990 -40.71 2.03 -18.00
N LEU A 991 -41.18 1.15 -17.11
CA LEU A 991 -41.45 1.48 -15.71
C LEU A 991 -40.40 0.90 -14.75
N GLU A 992 -39.84 -0.26 -15.06
CA GLU A 992 -39.02 -1.07 -14.14
C GLU A 992 -38.26 -2.14 -14.94
N SER A 993 -37.01 -2.40 -14.58
CA SER A 993 -36.17 -3.47 -15.14
C SER A 993 -36.10 -4.65 -14.16
N LEU A 994 -36.28 -5.87 -14.68
CA LEU A 994 -36.45 -7.10 -13.90
C LEU A 994 -35.46 -8.18 -14.33
N GLY A 995 -35.03 -8.99 -13.36
CA GLY A 995 -33.99 -10.00 -13.56
C GLY A 995 -33.82 -10.88 -12.32
N ASN A 996 -32.71 -11.62 -12.28
CA ASN A 996 -32.37 -12.54 -11.19
C ASN A 996 -31.29 -11.98 -10.23
N ASN A 997 -31.25 -10.65 -10.04
CA ASN A 997 -30.20 -9.90 -9.34
C ASN A 997 -28.78 -10.00 -9.93
N ASN A 998 -28.57 -10.82 -10.97
CA ASN A 998 -27.32 -10.89 -11.72
C ASN A 998 -27.45 -10.34 -13.14
N LEU A 999 -28.46 -10.78 -13.90
CA LEU A 999 -28.75 -10.32 -15.26
C LEU A 999 -30.23 -9.93 -15.44
N MET A 1000 -30.47 -8.90 -16.22
CA MET A 1000 -31.81 -8.52 -16.68
C MET A 1000 -32.36 -9.59 -17.64
N ASN A 1001 -33.64 -9.91 -17.53
CA ASN A 1001 -34.32 -10.81 -18.46
C ASN A 1001 -35.74 -10.37 -18.86
N CYS A 1002 -36.25 -9.32 -18.22
CA CYS A 1002 -37.58 -8.78 -18.47
C CYS A 1002 -37.59 -7.28 -18.17
N ILE A 1003 -38.45 -6.53 -18.85
CA ILE A 1003 -38.78 -5.16 -18.49
C ILE A 1003 -40.29 -5.03 -18.30
N LYS A 1004 -40.70 -4.12 -17.43
CA LYS A 1004 -42.10 -3.76 -17.25
C LYS A 1004 -42.37 -2.50 -18.05
N ILE A 1005 -43.35 -2.55 -18.93
CA ILE A 1005 -43.71 -1.46 -19.83
C ILE A 1005 -45.12 -0.96 -19.53
N LYS A 1006 -45.37 0.30 -19.85
CA LYS A 1006 -46.69 0.93 -19.79
C LYS A 1006 -47.01 1.64 -21.10
N ASN A 1007 -48.19 1.37 -21.63
CA ASN A 1007 -48.74 2.18 -22.70
C ASN A 1007 -49.40 3.43 -22.10
N VAL A 1008 -48.88 4.62 -22.40
CA VAL A 1008 -49.36 5.88 -21.81
C VAL A 1008 -50.71 6.33 -22.37
N LYS A 1009 -51.20 5.73 -23.46
CA LYS A 1009 -52.52 6.01 -24.03
C LYS A 1009 -53.61 5.10 -23.47
N THR A 1010 -53.37 3.79 -23.39
CA THR A 1010 -54.34 2.82 -22.83
C THR A 1010 -54.23 2.66 -21.31
N GLN A 1011 -53.15 3.17 -20.70
CA GLN A 1011 -52.76 2.97 -19.29
C GLN A 1011 -52.40 1.52 -18.92
N GLU A 1012 -52.46 0.59 -19.88
CA GLU A 1012 -52.10 -0.81 -19.71
C GLU A 1012 -50.64 -0.99 -19.29
N VAL A 1013 -50.40 -1.88 -18.33
CA VAL A 1013 -49.07 -2.24 -17.83
C VAL A 1013 -48.83 -3.73 -18.05
N SER A 1014 -47.74 -4.07 -18.74
CA SER A 1014 -47.40 -5.45 -19.08
C SER A 1014 -45.91 -5.72 -18.88
N LYS A 1015 -45.52 -7.00 -18.95
CA LYS A 1015 -44.13 -7.44 -18.92
C LYS A 1015 -43.69 -7.81 -20.33
N LEU A 1016 -42.54 -7.31 -20.76
CA LEU A 1016 -41.90 -7.66 -22.03
C LEU A 1016 -40.61 -8.44 -21.73
N GLN A 1017 -40.53 -9.68 -22.22
CA GLN A 1017 -39.38 -10.55 -22.03
C GLN A 1017 -38.27 -10.17 -23.01
N VAL A 1018 -37.17 -9.60 -22.51
CA VAL A 1018 -36.00 -9.18 -23.28
C VAL A 1018 -34.73 -9.36 -22.45
N ASN A 1019 -33.65 -9.81 -23.08
CA ASN A 1019 -32.34 -9.99 -22.42
C ASN A 1019 -31.46 -8.73 -22.47
N GLY A 1020 -31.87 -7.70 -23.21
CA GLY A 1020 -31.14 -6.44 -23.28
C GLY A 1020 -32.07 -5.23 -23.45
N LEU A 1021 -31.71 -4.12 -22.82
CA LEU A 1021 -32.39 -2.83 -22.88
C LEU A 1021 -31.37 -1.74 -23.24
N PHE A 1022 -31.53 -1.13 -24.42
CA PHE A 1022 -30.58 -0.17 -24.98
C PHE A 1022 -31.13 1.26 -24.99
N TYR A 1023 -30.37 2.21 -24.46
CA TYR A 1023 -30.80 3.60 -24.26
C TYR A 1023 -30.36 4.56 -25.37
N ALA A 1024 -31.18 4.66 -26.41
CA ALA A 1024 -30.99 5.61 -27.51
C ALA A 1024 -31.72 6.95 -27.26
N ILE A 1025 -31.66 7.46 -26.02
CA ILE A 1025 -32.32 8.70 -25.56
C ILE A 1025 -31.39 9.93 -25.50
N GLY A 1026 -30.13 9.77 -25.93
CA GLY A 1026 -29.11 10.81 -25.97
C GLY A 1026 -28.11 10.72 -24.83
N HIS A 1027 -27.10 11.61 -24.86
CA HIS A 1027 -26.05 11.73 -23.85
C HIS A 1027 -25.86 13.19 -23.49
N GLU A 1028 -25.32 13.45 -22.31
CA GLU A 1028 -24.96 14.77 -21.81
C GLU A 1028 -23.43 14.89 -21.77
N PRO A 1029 -22.84 15.90 -22.44
CA PRO A 1029 -21.41 16.12 -22.40
C PRO A 1029 -21.01 16.71 -21.06
N ALA A 1030 -19.85 16.30 -20.54
CA ALA A 1030 -19.33 16.71 -19.24
C ALA A 1030 -18.69 18.12 -19.30
N THR A 1031 -19.45 19.10 -19.78
CA THR A 1031 -19.01 20.49 -20.06
C THR A 1031 -19.31 21.48 -18.93
N THR A 1032 -19.86 21.03 -17.81
CA THR A 1032 -20.26 21.90 -16.67
C THR A 1032 -19.13 22.82 -16.20
N LEU A 1033 -17.89 22.34 -16.22
CA LEU A 1033 -16.68 23.08 -15.84
C LEU A 1033 -16.41 24.34 -16.69
N VAL A 1034 -16.88 24.38 -17.94
CA VAL A 1034 -16.58 25.44 -18.93
C VAL A 1034 -17.82 26.08 -19.56
N ARG A 1035 -19.02 25.68 -19.12
CA ARG A 1035 -20.29 26.17 -19.66
C ARG A 1035 -20.40 27.69 -19.48
N GLY A 1036 -20.56 28.42 -20.58
CA GLY A 1036 -20.60 29.88 -20.59
C GLY A 1036 -19.23 30.57 -20.72
N GLN A 1037 -18.12 29.82 -20.73
CA GLN A 1037 -16.77 30.33 -21.00
C GLN A 1037 -16.26 29.97 -22.40
N VAL A 1038 -16.81 28.91 -23.01
CA VAL A 1038 -16.51 28.44 -24.36
C VAL A 1038 -17.81 28.25 -25.15
N ASP A 1039 -17.73 28.38 -26.46
CA ASP A 1039 -18.88 28.21 -27.36
C ASP A 1039 -19.34 26.75 -27.32
N CYS A 1040 -20.57 26.53 -26.85
CA CYS A 1040 -21.23 25.24 -26.87
C CYS A 1040 -22.45 25.29 -27.81
N ASP A 1041 -22.80 24.16 -28.40
CA ASP A 1041 -24.05 24.03 -29.13
C ASP A 1041 -25.26 23.94 -28.17
N LYS A 1042 -26.46 23.96 -28.77
CA LYS A 1042 -27.74 23.86 -28.04
C LYS A 1042 -27.90 22.60 -27.18
N ASP A 1043 -27.13 21.54 -27.46
CA ASP A 1043 -27.17 20.25 -26.76
C ASP A 1043 -26.06 20.19 -25.68
N GLY A 1044 -25.21 21.21 -25.59
CA GLY A 1044 -24.18 21.41 -24.56
C GLY A 1044 -22.77 20.96 -24.95
N TYR A 1045 -22.55 20.49 -26.18
CA TYR A 1045 -21.24 20.02 -26.66
C TYR A 1045 -20.37 21.20 -27.09
N ILE A 1046 -19.07 21.12 -26.86
CA ILE A 1046 -18.14 22.21 -27.24
C ILE A 1046 -18.01 22.29 -28.76
N ILE A 1047 -18.10 23.49 -29.31
CA ILE A 1047 -17.95 23.75 -30.74
C ILE A 1047 -16.45 23.85 -31.07
N THR A 1048 -15.99 22.94 -31.91
CA THR A 1048 -14.62 22.92 -32.44
C THR A 1048 -14.54 23.43 -33.88
N LYS A 1049 -13.41 24.01 -34.26
CA LYS A 1049 -13.22 24.69 -35.55
C LYS A 1049 -12.76 23.72 -36.63
N ASN A 1050 -13.44 23.72 -37.80
CA ASN A 1050 -13.05 22.98 -39.00
C ASN A 1050 -12.80 21.47 -38.82
N GLY A 1051 -13.34 20.85 -37.76
CA GLY A 1051 -13.07 19.45 -37.40
C GLY A 1051 -11.72 19.21 -36.70
N GLY A 1052 -10.98 20.26 -36.37
CA GLY A 1052 -9.82 20.22 -35.47
C GLY A 1052 -10.22 20.24 -33.99
N PRO A 1053 -9.25 20.27 -33.06
CA PRO A 1053 -9.51 20.35 -31.61
C PRO A 1053 -9.72 21.80 -31.09
N GLU A 1054 -9.49 22.83 -31.91
CA GLU A 1054 -9.51 24.24 -31.51
C GLU A 1054 -10.92 24.74 -31.17
N THR A 1055 -11.08 25.40 -30.01
CA THR A 1055 -12.36 25.99 -29.58
C THR A 1055 -12.45 27.49 -29.89
N SER A 1056 -13.48 28.18 -29.39
CA SER A 1056 -13.55 29.65 -29.46
C SER A 1056 -12.45 30.35 -28.64
N VAL A 1057 -11.90 29.70 -27.61
CA VAL A 1057 -10.83 30.24 -26.75
C VAL A 1057 -9.46 29.72 -27.19
N LYS A 1058 -8.54 30.62 -27.56
CA LYS A 1058 -7.16 30.26 -28.00
C LYS A 1058 -6.42 29.58 -26.84
N GLY A 1059 -5.86 28.39 -27.07
CA GLY A 1059 -5.13 27.61 -26.06
C GLY A 1059 -6.02 26.71 -25.19
N PHE A 1060 -7.34 26.75 -25.38
CA PHE A 1060 -8.27 25.77 -24.82
C PHE A 1060 -8.75 24.84 -25.93
N PHE A 1061 -8.50 23.54 -25.78
CA PHE A 1061 -8.82 22.50 -26.75
C PHE A 1061 -9.82 21.50 -26.18
N ALA A 1062 -10.63 20.88 -27.04
CA ALA A 1062 -11.61 19.86 -26.64
C ALA A 1062 -11.34 18.54 -27.38
N ALA A 1063 -11.39 17.41 -26.65
CA ALA A 1063 -11.07 16.08 -27.20
C ALA A 1063 -12.02 14.98 -26.69
N GLY A 1064 -12.36 14.03 -27.56
CA GLY A 1064 -13.31 12.96 -27.31
C GLY A 1064 -14.77 13.44 -27.23
N ASP A 1065 -15.59 12.67 -26.53
CA ASP A 1065 -17.05 12.80 -26.48
C ASP A 1065 -17.58 14.14 -25.92
N VAL A 1066 -16.71 14.98 -25.35
CA VAL A 1066 -17.08 16.33 -24.88
C VAL A 1066 -17.36 17.31 -26.04
N GLN A 1067 -16.84 17.01 -27.23
CA GLN A 1067 -17.10 17.72 -28.49
C GLN A 1067 -17.67 16.80 -29.59
N ASP A 1068 -17.33 15.50 -29.58
CA ASP A 1068 -17.94 14.54 -30.51
C ASP A 1068 -19.30 14.05 -29.99
N LYS A 1069 -20.39 14.51 -30.59
CA LYS A 1069 -21.75 13.98 -30.37
C LYS A 1069 -22.21 12.96 -31.41
N LYS A 1070 -21.39 12.65 -32.42
CA LYS A 1070 -21.78 11.87 -33.60
C LYS A 1070 -21.23 10.45 -33.57
N TRP A 1071 -19.93 10.27 -33.30
CA TRP A 1071 -19.28 8.96 -33.42
C TRP A 1071 -19.11 8.28 -32.07
N ARG A 1072 -18.47 8.95 -31.10
CA ARG A 1072 -18.37 8.50 -29.69
C ARG A 1072 -17.93 7.05 -29.56
N GLN A 1073 -16.81 6.72 -30.19
CA GLN A 1073 -16.15 5.41 -30.10
C GLN A 1073 -14.78 5.59 -29.46
N ALA A 1074 -14.30 4.60 -28.71
CA ALA A 1074 -12.99 4.67 -28.05
C ALA A 1074 -11.85 5.05 -29.01
N VAL A 1075 -11.89 4.54 -30.25
CA VAL A 1075 -10.90 4.87 -31.30
C VAL A 1075 -11.03 6.29 -31.86
N THR A 1076 -12.25 6.83 -32.03
CA THR A 1076 -12.42 8.23 -32.48
C THR A 1076 -12.02 9.22 -31.39
N SER A 1077 -12.32 8.87 -30.13
CA SER A 1077 -11.94 9.68 -28.98
C SER A 1077 -10.42 9.67 -28.76
N ALA A 1078 -9.74 8.51 -28.87
CA ALA A 1078 -8.29 8.45 -28.92
C ALA A 1078 -7.70 9.30 -30.07
N GLY A 1079 -8.24 9.18 -31.30
CA GLY A 1079 -7.82 9.97 -32.45
C GLY A 1079 -7.91 11.49 -32.23
N SER A 1080 -9.03 11.97 -31.67
CA SER A 1080 -9.17 13.40 -31.32
C SER A 1080 -8.26 13.84 -30.18
N GLY A 1081 -7.88 12.94 -29.27
CA GLY A 1081 -6.84 13.17 -28.26
C GLY A 1081 -5.46 13.42 -28.87
N CYS A 1082 -5.06 12.61 -29.85
CA CYS A 1082 -3.86 12.84 -30.65
C CYS A 1082 -3.89 14.22 -31.32
N MET A 1083 -5.01 14.58 -31.97
CA MET A 1083 -5.17 15.90 -32.60
C MET A 1083 -5.00 17.05 -31.61
N ALA A 1084 -5.63 16.97 -30.44
CA ALA A 1084 -5.51 17.99 -29.39
C ALA A 1084 -4.08 18.11 -28.84
N GLY A 1085 -3.39 16.99 -28.63
CA GLY A 1085 -1.99 16.98 -28.20
C GLY A 1085 -1.06 17.66 -29.22
N LEU A 1086 -1.22 17.35 -30.51
CA LEU A 1086 -0.44 17.97 -31.60
C LEU A 1086 -0.76 19.48 -31.77
N ALA A 1087 -2.03 19.88 -31.64
CA ALA A 1087 -2.40 21.30 -31.74
C ALA A 1087 -1.89 22.12 -30.54
N ALA A 1088 -1.88 21.53 -29.34
CA ALA A 1088 -1.31 22.13 -28.13
C ALA A 1088 0.23 22.30 -28.23
N GLU A 1089 0.94 21.27 -28.69
CA GLU A 1089 2.38 21.31 -28.94
C GLU A 1089 2.75 22.39 -29.95
N ARG A 1090 2.08 22.39 -31.10
CA ARG A 1090 2.28 23.38 -32.16
C ARG A 1090 2.02 24.81 -31.69
N LEU A 1091 0.95 25.05 -30.92
CA LEU A 1091 0.64 26.38 -30.40
C LEU A 1091 1.76 26.90 -29.48
N LEU A 1092 2.27 26.06 -28.58
CA LEU A 1092 3.36 26.43 -27.69
C LEU A 1092 4.66 26.71 -28.47
N ALA A 1093 4.97 25.89 -29.47
CA ALA A 1093 6.14 26.11 -30.33
C ALA A 1093 6.04 27.41 -31.16
N GLU A 1094 4.86 27.72 -31.72
CA GLU A 1094 4.62 28.97 -32.44
C GLU A 1094 4.74 30.22 -31.52
N GLU A 1095 4.33 30.10 -30.25
CA GLU A 1095 4.45 31.17 -29.25
C GLU A 1095 5.90 31.33 -28.73
N GLU A 1096 6.63 30.24 -28.48
CA GLU A 1096 8.06 30.28 -28.14
C GLU A 1096 8.89 30.88 -29.29
N MET A 1097 8.66 30.49 -30.55
CA MET A 1097 9.36 31.08 -31.69
C MET A 1097 9.06 32.57 -31.91
N LYS A 1098 7.91 33.06 -31.44
CA LYS A 1098 7.57 34.48 -31.52
C LYS A 1098 8.27 35.27 -30.42
N ASN A 1099 8.25 34.76 -29.19
CA ASN A 1099 8.95 35.35 -28.04
C ASN A 1099 10.50 35.33 -28.16
N MET A 1100 11.05 34.60 -29.14
CA MET A 1100 12.48 34.64 -29.50
C MET A 1100 12.80 35.63 -30.64
N LYS A 1101 11.80 36.28 -31.24
CA LYS A 1101 11.94 37.24 -32.35
C LYS A 1101 11.54 38.67 -31.96
N ASP A 1102 10.56 38.78 -31.08
CA ASP A 1102 10.20 40.01 -30.37
C ASP A 1102 11.26 40.29 -29.27
#